data_AF-A0A7X6V6U3-F1
#
_entry.id   AF-A0A7X6V6U3-F1
#
_cell.length_a   1.000
_cell.length_b   1.000
_cell.length_c   1.000
_cell.angle_alpha   90.00
_cell.angle_beta   90.00
_cell.angle_gamma   90.00
#
_symmetry.space_group_name_H-M   'P 1'
#
loop_
_entity.id
_entity.type
_entity.pdbx_description
1 polymer ?
#
loop_
_entity_poly.entity_id
_entity_poly.type
_entity_poly.pdbx_seq_one_letter_code
_entity_poly.pdbx_strand_id
1 'polypeptide(L)'
;MAKIVPNRVIDEIRSRSDIVDVISSRVPLKKSGSSYKACCPFHKEKTPSFIVNPSRESFKCFGCGEGGDVFSFLMKYEGLTFIDAVKTLGNRCGVDVDCDDDVGESSARKRLFALHTELSEFYRRCLLRMKKSEEAREYLKSRDLPEEVLESFKIGYAPEYPGTLEKFAKKHKYTIDELVAAGLGVPLDRPRKGQNLYDRFRGRLMFPIFDTQGRVIAFSGRILHSSKKVAKYVNSPETAIFTKSHVLYGLDKAQRNIVSAPFREAIICEGQIDVMRCHACGFDRAVASQGTAFTNSHANLLKRYADSAVLVFDQDAAGQKSAIRTGAELLSVGISVRVAQMKKGDDPDSFLKNNSPDAFNKILSEAVGLVQFQVKYLRSQEPDPDSAGAAGRISGNVLNTVAVCLNEVHKARMLQEVAQLMNIPESALQSELAGIEEALRRQQEAAERRNQIRADAGDASALTQSSSPTSSQYAEPMIYVDDEVFFTESSHADLSEKRNNKIKNLPEKCDLAVCELLVHTFYDDKSVAEFLMELLPAWLIKGDICRKTVECFYSSLETGEDRIAELQEADEEFREFVGALAVAPDKTGGRENFTVLDLVRDLILKQWSRWCIDSRSRLNHNSSGDSSEENSRRRIDLMLKERELKRWSTGEEIVRTLVAVENEPDEDIEEQAQPRDNSLTARENANEFDAYSETQLSYLENLTPADEVYAEDFYDDY
;
A
#
# COMPACT_ATOMS: atom_id res chain seq x y z
N MET A 1 -19.80 5.42 18.66
CA MET A 1 -20.65 4.90 19.75
C MET A 1 -20.30 3.42 19.94
N ALA A 2 -20.15 2.95 21.19
CA ALA A 2 -19.79 1.56 21.45
C ALA A 2 -20.89 0.62 20.94
N LYS A 3 -20.51 -0.42 20.18
CA LYS A 3 -21.42 -1.45 19.65
C LYS A 3 -21.99 -2.25 20.84
N ILE A 4 -23.30 -2.20 21.07
CA ILE A 4 -23.93 -2.86 22.22
C ILE A 4 -24.78 -4.02 21.70
N VAL A 5 -24.33 -5.25 21.97
CA VAL A 5 -25.21 -6.43 21.86
C VAL A 5 -26.24 -6.34 23.00
N PRO A 6 -27.55 -6.51 22.73
CA PRO A 6 -28.56 -6.47 23.78
C PRO A 6 -28.26 -7.51 24.87
N ASN A 7 -28.25 -7.11 26.15
CA ASN A 7 -27.96 -8.01 27.27
C ASN A 7 -28.86 -9.26 27.27
N ARG A 8 -30.10 -9.16 26.77
CA ARG A 8 -31.01 -10.32 26.60
C ARG A 8 -30.41 -11.43 25.72
N VAL A 9 -29.72 -11.05 24.64
CA VAL A 9 -29.13 -12.00 23.67
C VAL A 9 -27.90 -12.65 24.29
N ILE A 10 -27.10 -11.88 25.02
CA ILE A 10 -25.92 -12.39 25.74
C ILE A 10 -26.35 -13.40 26.80
N ASP A 11 -27.39 -13.09 27.58
CA ASP A 11 -27.91 -13.97 28.63
C ASP A 11 -28.58 -15.22 28.03
N GLU A 12 -29.28 -15.09 26.91
CA GLU A 12 -29.83 -16.24 26.17
C GLU A 12 -28.72 -17.18 25.69
N ILE A 13 -27.66 -16.65 25.07
CA ILE A 13 -26.52 -17.44 24.61
C ILE A 13 -25.80 -18.09 25.79
N ARG A 14 -25.64 -17.37 26.91
CA ARG A 14 -25.05 -17.93 28.13
C ARG A 14 -25.86 -19.12 28.63
N SER A 15 -27.19 -18.98 28.71
CA SER A 15 -28.08 -20.04 29.19
C SER A 15 -28.14 -21.28 28.30
N ARG A 16 -27.92 -21.12 26.99
CA ARG A 16 -27.89 -22.23 26.01
C ARG A 16 -26.50 -22.84 25.83
N SER A 17 -25.45 -22.18 26.31
CA SER A 17 -24.07 -22.62 26.16
C SER A 17 -23.57 -23.27 27.46
N ASP A 18 -23.66 -24.59 27.56
CA ASP A 18 -23.02 -25.30 28.68
C ASP A 18 -21.50 -25.13 28.60
N ILE A 19 -20.90 -24.56 29.65
CA ILE A 19 -19.45 -24.35 29.73
C ILE A 19 -18.68 -25.67 29.61
N VAL A 20 -19.21 -26.78 30.11
CA VAL A 20 -18.57 -28.10 30.03
C VAL A 20 -18.52 -28.56 28.59
N ASP A 21 -19.57 -28.36 27.80
CA ASP A 21 -19.65 -28.76 26.39
C ASP A 21 -18.77 -27.90 25.49
N VAL A 22 -18.67 -26.60 25.79
CA VAL A 22 -17.81 -25.68 25.04
C VAL A 22 -16.34 -25.94 25.30
N ILE A 23 -15.97 -26.24 26.55
CA ILE A 23 -14.58 -26.53 26.92
C ILE A 23 -14.20 -27.97 26.55
N SER A 24 -15.07 -28.96 26.74
CA SER A 24 -14.77 -30.36 26.43
C SER A 24 -14.49 -30.60 24.94
N SER A 25 -15.07 -29.79 24.05
CA SER A 25 -14.78 -29.85 22.61
C SER A 25 -13.36 -29.41 22.26
N ARG A 26 -12.64 -28.78 23.19
CA ARG A 26 -11.31 -28.18 22.98
C ARG A 26 -10.24 -28.76 23.91
N VAL A 27 -10.64 -29.14 25.12
CA VAL A 27 -9.76 -29.62 26.18
C VAL A 27 -10.33 -30.93 26.72
N PRO A 28 -9.52 -32.00 26.83
CA PRO A 28 -9.99 -33.28 27.34
C PRO A 28 -10.28 -33.19 28.85
N LEU A 29 -11.54 -32.94 29.19
CA LEU A 29 -12.03 -32.84 30.57
C LEU A 29 -12.25 -34.23 31.19
N LYS A 30 -11.75 -34.44 32.41
CA LYS A 30 -12.03 -35.62 33.24
C LYS A 30 -12.93 -35.25 34.41
N LYS A 31 -13.98 -36.02 34.65
CA LYS A 31 -14.90 -35.78 35.77
C LYS A 31 -14.20 -36.03 37.11
N SER A 32 -14.33 -35.10 38.06
CA SER A 32 -13.77 -35.17 39.41
C SER A 32 -14.80 -34.65 40.41
N GLY A 33 -15.62 -35.55 40.93
CA GLY A 33 -16.76 -35.20 41.80
C GLY A 33 -17.85 -34.46 41.04
N SER A 34 -18.24 -33.28 41.54
CA SER A 34 -19.22 -32.38 40.93
C SER A 34 -18.62 -31.43 39.89
N SER A 35 -17.30 -31.43 39.71
CA SER A 35 -16.59 -30.57 38.76
C SER A 35 -15.78 -31.41 37.76
N TYR A 36 -15.25 -30.77 36.73
CA TYR A 36 -14.37 -31.37 35.75
C TYR A 36 -12.96 -30.83 35.91
N LYS A 37 -11.95 -31.66 35.63
CA LYS A 37 -10.53 -31.31 35.71
C LYS A 37 -9.81 -31.62 34.41
N ALA A 38 -8.88 -30.77 34.02
CA ALA A 38 -7.92 -31.01 32.93
C ALA A 38 -6.58 -30.36 33.23
N CYS A 39 -5.58 -30.63 32.39
CA CYS A 39 -4.42 -29.77 32.30
C CYS A 39 -4.84 -28.45 31.67
N CYS A 40 -4.32 -27.35 32.21
CA CYS A 40 -4.68 -26.02 31.78
C CYS A 40 -4.26 -25.78 30.32
N PRO A 41 -5.17 -25.25 29.50
CA PRO A 41 -4.84 -24.88 28.12
C PRO A 41 -3.98 -23.62 28.01
N PHE A 42 -3.94 -22.79 29.06
CA PHE A 42 -3.30 -21.47 29.01
C PHE A 42 -1.85 -21.46 29.48
N HIS A 43 -1.37 -22.56 30.09
CA HIS A 43 0.02 -22.70 30.48
C HIS A 43 0.39 -24.19 30.51
N LYS A 44 1.66 -24.50 30.25
CA LYS A 44 2.13 -25.89 30.26
C LYS A 44 2.27 -26.40 31.69
N GLU A 45 1.43 -27.37 32.06
CA GLU A 45 1.51 -28.09 33.33
C GLU A 45 1.38 -29.60 33.15
N LYS A 46 1.98 -30.37 34.05
CA LYS A 46 1.87 -31.85 34.07
C LYS A 46 0.75 -32.35 34.97
N THR A 47 0.38 -31.57 35.98
CA THR A 47 -0.71 -31.90 36.92
C THR A 47 -1.96 -31.12 36.54
N PRO A 48 -3.13 -31.77 36.47
CA PRO A 48 -4.37 -31.09 36.08
C PRO A 48 -4.82 -30.09 37.16
N SER A 49 -4.63 -28.79 36.92
CA SER A 49 -5.05 -27.71 37.82
C SER A 49 -6.22 -26.88 37.28
N PHE A 50 -6.66 -27.16 36.06
CA PHE A 50 -7.79 -26.50 35.42
C PHE A 50 -9.10 -27.14 35.85
N ILE A 51 -9.93 -26.42 36.61
CA ILE A 51 -11.21 -26.90 37.11
C ILE A 51 -12.34 -26.16 36.41
N VAL A 52 -13.28 -26.92 35.84
CA VAL A 52 -14.54 -26.41 35.29
C VAL A 52 -15.67 -26.80 36.23
N ASN A 53 -16.40 -25.80 36.72
CA ASN A 53 -17.52 -26.01 37.61
C ASN A 53 -18.85 -25.79 36.85
N PRO A 54 -19.63 -26.85 36.61
CA PRO A 54 -20.91 -26.74 35.88
C PRO A 54 -21.94 -25.89 36.64
N SER A 55 -22.01 -26.02 37.97
CA SER A 55 -23.01 -25.32 38.77
C SER A 55 -22.77 -23.82 38.87
N ARG A 56 -21.53 -23.38 38.63
CA ARG A 56 -21.14 -21.97 38.62
C ARG A 56 -20.89 -21.42 37.21
N GLU A 57 -21.12 -22.24 36.17
CA GLU A 57 -20.83 -21.92 34.77
C GLU A 57 -19.50 -21.20 34.55
N SER A 58 -18.46 -21.63 35.27
CA SER A 58 -17.16 -20.94 35.30
C SER A 58 -16.01 -21.93 35.34
N PHE A 59 -14.87 -21.49 34.82
CA PHE A 59 -13.62 -22.21 34.92
C PHE A 59 -12.63 -21.43 35.79
N LYS A 60 -11.73 -22.16 36.44
CA LYS A 60 -10.58 -21.60 37.13
C LYS A 60 -9.40 -22.55 37.08
N CYS A 61 -8.25 -22.02 36.68
CA CYS A 61 -6.96 -22.68 36.79
C CYS A 61 -6.30 -22.30 38.11
N PHE A 62 -5.95 -23.30 38.92
CA PHE A 62 -5.22 -23.07 40.17
C PHE A 62 -3.71 -22.94 39.98
N GLY A 63 -3.17 -23.30 38.81
CA GLY A 63 -1.75 -23.10 38.46
C GLY A 63 -1.44 -21.66 38.03
N CYS A 64 -2.12 -21.15 37.00
CA CYS A 64 -1.86 -19.82 36.45
C CYS A 64 -2.83 -18.72 36.95
N GLY A 65 -3.84 -19.06 37.74
CA GLY A 65 -4.83 -18.10 38.27
C GLY A 65 -5.93 -17.69 37.30
N GLU A 66 -5.82 -18.07 36.02
CA GLU A 66 -6.80 -17.76 34.99
C GLU A 66 -8.19 -18.29 35.32
N GLY A 67 -9.21 -17.47 35.16
CA GLY A 67 -10.61 -17.85 35.35
C GLY A 67 -11.56 -16.96 34.57
N GLY A 68 -12.81 -17.40 34.48
CA GLY A 68 -13.87 -16.68 33.80
C GLY A 68 -15.07 -17.56 33.46
N ASP A 69 -15.97 -17.00 32.67
CA ASP A 69 -17.14 -17.68 32.10
C ASP A 69 -16.82 -18.29 30.72
N VAL A 70 -17.85 -18.83 30.05
CA VAL A 70 -17.72 -19.45 28.72
C VAL A 70 -17.20 -18.49 27.65
N PHE A 71 -17.56 -17.20 27.71
CA PHE A 71 -17.07 -16.17 26.79
C PHE A 71 -15.60 -15.86 27.07
N SER A 72 -15.26 -15.65 28.34
CA SER A 72 -13.88 -15.42 28.79
C SER A 72 -12.96 -16.56 28.38
N PHE A 73 -13.46 -17.80 28.41
CA PHE A 73 -12.71 -18.97 27.94
C PHE A 73 -12.39 -18.84 26.46
N LEU A 74 -13.37 -18.56 25.60
CA LEU A 74 -13.15 -18.40 24.16
C LEU A 74 -12.25 -17.21 23.83
N MET A 75 -12.45 -16.08 24.50
CA MET A 75 -11.59 -14.90 24.32
C MET A 75 -10.13 -15.23 24.63
N LYS A 76 -9.87 -15.97 25.72
CA LYS A 76 -8.51 -16.34 26.13
C LYS A 76 -7.94 -17.51 25.33
N TYR A 77 -8.78 -18.46 24.92
CA TYR A 77 -8.36 -19.69 24.27
C TYR A 77 -8.17 -19.52 22.75
N GLU A 78 -9.03 -18.73 22.12
CA GLU A 78 -9.02 -18.48 20.67
C GLU A 78 -8.54 -17.07 20.31
N GLY A 79 -8.34 -16.18 21.30
CA GLY A 79 -7.96 -14.80 21.06
C GLY A 79 -9.11 -13.93 20.53
N LEU A 80 -10.35 -14.38 20.67
CA LEU A 80 -11.52 -13.67 20.14
C LEU A 80 -11.80 -12.39 20.93
N THR A 81 -12.36 -11.39 20.25
CA THR A 81 -13.00 -10.26 20.94
C THR A 81 -14.26 -10.74 21.65
N PHE A 82 -14.78 -9.96 22.61
CA PHE A 82 -16.04 -10.32 23.29
C PHE A 82 -17.19 -10.50 22.29
N ILE A 83 -17.31 -9.61 21.30
CA ILE A 83 -18.36 -9.69 20.27
C ILE A 83 -18.16 -10.95 19.40
N ASP A 84 -16.93 -11.25 18.99
CA ASP A 84 -16.66 -12.47 18.21
C ASP A 84 -16.94 -13.74 19.02
N ALA A 85 -16.63 -13.76 20.32
CA ALA A 85 -16.95 -14.87 21.21
C ALA A 85 -18.48 -15.05 21.35
N VAL A 86 -19.24 -13.95 21.44
CA VAL A 86 -20.71 -13.97 21.46
C VAL A 86 -21.26 -14.50 20.12
N LYS A 87 -20.74 -14.05 18.98
CA LYS A 87 -21.14 -14.55 17.64
C LYS A 87 -20.84 -16.04 17.47
N THR A 88 -19.64 -16.48 17.85
CA THR A 88 -19.23 -17.90 17.75
C THR A 88 -20.15 -18.80 18.57
N LEU A 89 -20.53 -18.38 19.79
CA LEU A 89 -21.47 -19.14 20.63
C LEU A 89 -22.92 -19.02 20.16
N GLY A 90 -23.33 -17.85 19.67
CA GLY A 90 -24.64 -17.62 19.06
C GLY A 90 -24.89 -18.55 17.88
N ASN A 91 -23.94 -18.60 16.94
CA ASN A 91 -23.98 -19.51 15.79
C ASN A 91 -24.05 -20.98 16.20
N ARG A 92 -23.34 -21.37 17.27
CA ARG A 92 -23.37 -22.75 17.80
C ARG A 92 -24.72 -23.11 18.44
N CYS A 93 -25.39 -22.13 19.06
CA CYS A 93 -26.68 -22.33 19.74
C CYS A 93 -27.90 -21.99 18.86
N GLY A 94 -27.68 -21.59 17.60
CA GLY A 94 -28.72 -21.14 16.69
C GLY A 94 -29.43 -19.86 17.15
N VAL A 95 -28.72 -18.98 17.86
CA VAL A 95 -29.23 -17.67 18.29
C VAL A 95 -28.59 -16.60 17.39
N ASP A 96 -29.42 -15.89 16.62
CA ASP A 96 -28.97 -14.77 15.81
C ASP A 96 -28.53 -13.62 16.72
N VAL A 97 -27.24 -13.30 16.66
CA VAL A 97 -26.66 -12.17 17.40
C VAL A 97 -26.79 -10.93 16.54
N ASP A 98 -27.89 -10.20 16.71
CA ASP A 98 -28.05 -8.84 16.19
C ASP A 98 -27.12 -7.88 16.95
N CYS A 99 -25.83 -7.93 16.64
CA CYS A 99 -24.99 -6.74 16.70
C CYS A 99 -25.22 -5.93 15.41
N ASP A 100 -25.07 -4.61 15.45
CA ASP A 100 -25.17 -3.73 14.27
C ASP A 100 -24.27 -4.12 13.07
N ASP A 101 -23.44 -5.16 13.19
CA ASP A 101 -22.76 -5.79 12.05
C ASP A 101 -23.69 -6.69 11.20
N ASP A 102 -24.71 -7.37 11.74
CA ASP A 102 -25.55 -8.32 10.98
C ASP A 102 -26.88 -7.71 10.49
N VAL A 103 -27.38 -6.67 11.18
CA VAL A 103 -28.46 -5.81 10.66
C VAL A 103 -27.96 -4.95 9.47
N GLY A 104 -26.64 -4.92 9.23
CA GLY A 104 -25.98 -4.13 8.18
C GLY A 104 -25.02 -4.90 7.26
N GLU A 105 -24.86 -6.21 7.37
CA GLU A 105 -24.04 -6.96 6.41
C GLU A 105 -24.87 -7.13 5.12
N SER A 106 -24.78 -6.10 4.26
CA SER A 106 -25.46 -6.05 2.96
C SER A 106 -25.39 -7.42 2.28
N SER A 107 -26.49 -7.87 1.69
CA SER A 107 -26.54 -9.08 0.86
C SER A 107 -25.37 -9.15 -0.12
N ALA A 108 -24.85 -8.00 -0.55
CA ALA A 108 -23.66 -7.89 -1.38
C ALA A 108 -22.38 -8.40 -0.68
N ARG A 109 -22.10 -8.06 0.58
CA ARG A 109 -20.91 -8.55 1.32
C ARG A 109 -20.95 -10.07 1.49
N LYS A 110 -22.10 -10.62 1.89
CA LYS A 110 -22.28 -12.08 2.03
C LYS A 110 -22.01 -12.82 0.70
N ARG A 111 -22.49 -12.26 -0.41
CA ARG A 111 -22.18 -12.73 -1.77
C ARG A 111 -20.68 -12.67 -2.09
N LEU A 112 -19.97 -11.60 -1.72
CA LEU A 112 -18.53 -11.49 -1.94
C LEU A 112 -17.73 -12.55 -1.17
N PHE A 113 -18.08 -12.87 0.09
CA PHE A 113 -17.44 -13.94 0.85
C PHE A 113 -17.68 -15.32 0.21
N ALA A 114 -18.91 -15.60 -0.23
CA ALA A 114 -19.25 -16.85 -0.90
C ALA A 114 -18.44 -17.01 -2.21
N LEU A 115 -18.39 -15.94 -3.02
CA LEU A 115 -17.61 -15.89 -4.26
C LEU A 115 -16.13 -16.21 -4.02
N HIS A 116 -15.49 -15.56 -3.05
CA HIS A 116 -14.08 -15.80 -2.73
C HIS A 116 -13.82 -17.22 -2.23
N THR A 117 -14.73 -17.75 -1.41
CA THR A 117 -14.62 -19.12 -0.88
C THR A 117 -14.71 -20.15 -2.01
N GLU A 118 -15.72 -20.05 -2.86
CA GLU A 118 -15.91 -20.95 -4.00
C GLU A 118 -14.78 -20.84 -5.02
N LEU A 119 -14.31 -19.62 -5.29
CA LEU A 119 -13.21 -19.38 -6.21
C LEU A 119 -11.88 -19.91 -5.67
N SER A 120 -11.64 -19.82 -4.36
CA SER A 120 -10.47 -20.42 -3.72
C SER A 120 -10.44 -21.93 -3.92
N GLU A 121 -11.58 -22.62 -3.76
CA GLU A 121 -11.68 -24.07 -4.02
C GLU A 121 -11.55 -24.40 -5.52
N PHE A 122 -12.03 -23.53 -6.40
CA PHE A 122 -11.79 -23.66 -7.85
C PHE A 122 -10.30 -23.58 -8.17
N TYR A 123 -9.58 -22.55 -7.70
CA TYR A 123 -8.14 -22.41 -7.94
C TYR A 123 -7.34 -23.56 -7.33
N ARG A 124 -7.72 -24.06 -6.15
CA ARG A 124 -7.09 -25.25 -5.57
C ARG A 124 -7.26 -26.49 -6.45
N ARG A 125 -8.48 -26.73 -6.97
CA ARG A 125 -8.72 -27.82 -7.94
C ARG A 125 -7.90 -27.64 -9.22
N CYS A 126 -7.79 -26.42 -9.73
CA CYS A 126 -6.94 -26.11 -10.88
C CYS A 126 -5.48 -26.47 -10.62
N LEU A 127 -4.93 -26.12 -9.45
CA LEU A 127 -3.56 -26.48 -9.08
C LEU A 127 -3.34 -28.00 -9.08
N LEU A 128 -4.30 -28.77 -8.56
CA LEU A 128 -4.18 -30.22 -8.43
C LEU A 128 -4.38 -30.98 -9.74
N ARG A 129 -5.34 -30.57 -10.58
CA ARG A 129 -5.80 -31.37 -11.72
C ARG A 129 -5.32 -30.91 -13.09
N MET A 130 -5.00 -29.62 -13.25
CA MET A 130 -4.65 -29.11 -14.59
C MET A 130 -3.25 -29.56 -15.00
N LYS A 131 -3.09 -29.89 -16.29
CA LYS A 131 -1.77 -30.15 -16.86
C LYS A 131 -0.91 -28.88 -16.83
N LYS A 132 -1.47 -27.73 -17.22
CA LYS A 132 -0.76 -26.45 -17.23
C LYS A 132 -0.36 -25.91 -15.84
N SER A 133 -0.86 -26.47 -14.75
CA SER A 133 -0.38 -26.12 -13.40
C SER A 133 0.82 -26.98 -12.96
N GLU A 134 1.37 -27.82 -13.83
CA GLU A 134 2.57 -28.61 -13.56
C GLU A 134 3.76 -27.75 -13.11
N GLU A 135 4.00 -26.63 -13.80
CA GLU A 135 5.03 -25.67 -13.42
C GLU A 135 4.79 -25.09 -12.01
N ALA A 136 3.52 -24.80 -11.66
CA ALA A 136 3.18 -24.31 -10.33
C ALA A 136 3.48 -25.35 -9.25
N ARG A 137 3.18 -26.63 -9.53
CA ARG A 137 3.49 -27.76 -8.64
C ARG A 137 5.00 -28.00 -8.53
N GLU A 138 5.74 -27.90 -9.63
CA GLU A 138 7.21 -27.99 -9.64
C GLU A 138 7.85 -26.86 -8.85
N TYR A 139 7.34 -25.64 -8.99
CA TYR A 139 7.78 -24.50 -8.20
C TYR A 139 7.57 -24.74 -6.70
N LEU A 140 6.38 -25.20 -6.29
CA LEU A 140 6.09 -25.51 -4.88
C LEU A 140 6.96 -26.67 -4.35
N LYS A 141 7.22 -27.69 -5.17
CA LYS A 141 8.15 -28.78 -4.85
C LYS A 141 9.59 -28.29 -4.72
N SER A 142 10.04 -27.39 -5.60
CA SER A 142 11.38 -26.78 -5.51
C SER A 142 11.55 -25.96 -4.23
N ARG A 143 10.42 -25.46 -3.70
CA ARG A 143 10.31 -24.78 -2.42
C ARG A 143 10.05 -25.75 -1.27
N ASP A 144 10.08 -27.06 -1.44
CA ASP A 144 10.02 -28.03 -0.34
C ASP A 144 8.94 -27.72 0.73
N LEU A 145 7.76 -27.25 0.30
CA LEU A 145 6.65 -26.96 1.19
C LEU A 145 5.78 -28.21 1.33
N PRO A 146 5.48 -28.67 2.56
CA PRO A 146 4.67 -29.87 2.78
C PRO A 146 3.22 -29.66 2.35
N GLU A 147 2.58 -30.71 1.84
CA GLU A 147 1.21 -30.67 1.33
C GLU A 147 0.21 -30.17 2.39
N GLU A 148 0.40 -30.53 3.67
CA GLU A 148 -0.43 -30.08 4.78
C GLU A 148 -0.48 -28.55 4.90
N VAL A 149 0.66 -27.88 4.64
CA VAL A 149 0.74 -26.42 4.65
C VAL A 149 0.10 -25.84 3.40
N LEU A 150 0.31 -26.45 2.23
CA LEU A 150 -0.33 -26.02 0.99
C LEU A 150 -1.86 -26.12 1.10
N GLU A 151 -2.37 -27.17 1.73
CA GLU A 151 -3.80 -27.39 1.99
C GLU A 151 -4.34 -26.40 3.02
N SER A 152 -3.65 -26.22 4.15
CA SER A 152 -4.04 -25.27 5.21
C SER A 152 -4.13 -23.83 4.69
N PHE A 153 -3.19 -23.41 3.85
CA PHE A 153 -3.21 -22.09 3.21
C PHE A 153 -4.05 -22.02 1.93
N LYS A 154 -4.69 -23.13 1.53
CA LYS A 154 -5.55 -23.27 0.35
C LYS A 154 -4.89 -22.78 -0.96
N ILE A 155 -3.60 -23.08 -1.14
CA ILE A 155 -2.85 -22.63 -2.31
C ILE A 155 -3.51 -23.16 -3.60
N GLY A 156 -3.60 -22.30 -4.59
CA GLY A 156 -4.28 -22.59 -5.86
C GLY A 156 -3.51 -22.11 -7.07
N TYR A 157 -4.10 -22.32 -8.25
CA TYR A 157 -3.56 -21.84 -9.52
C TYR A 157 -4.67 -21.17 -10.32
N ALA A 158 -4.44 -19.93 -10.73
CA ALA A 158 -5.31 -19.21 -11.65
C ALA A 158 -4.92 -19.56 -13.10
N PRO A 159 -5.83 -20.18 -13.88
CA PRO A 159 -5.57 -20.51 -15.27
C PRO A 159 -5.16 -19.29 -16.10
N GLU A 160 -4.31 -19.49 -17.10
CA GLU A 160 -3.90 -18.42 -18.03
C GLU A 160 -4.96 -18.10 -19.10
N TYR A 161 -5.96 -18.98 -19.25
CA TYR A 161 -6.99 -18.85 -20.28
C TYR A 161 -7.88 -17.63 -20.03
N PRO A 162 -8.01 -16.71 -21.01
CA PRO A 162 -8.95 -15.59 -20.91
C PRO A 162 -10.40 -16.06 -20.72
N GLY A 163 -11.17 -15.36 -19.89
CA GLY A 163 -12.60 -15.62 -19.69
C GLY A 163 -12.89 -16.77 -18.72
N THR A 164 -11.88 -17.23 -17.99
CA THR A 164 -12.04 -18.26 -16.95
C THR A 164 -13.00 -17.79 -15.86
N LEU A 165 -12.83 -16.54 -15.38
CA LEU A 165 -13.70 -15.96 -14.37
C LEU A 165 -15.14 -15.78 -14.83
N GLU A 166 -15.37 -15.40 -16.10
CA GLU A 166 -16.72 -15.26 -16.64
C GLU A 166 -17.45 -16.60 -16.73
N LYS A 167 -16.75 -17.66 -17.16
CA LYS A 167 -17.29 -19.03 -17.18
C LYS A 167 -17.61 -19.51 -15.77
N PHE A 168 -16.71 -19.25 -14.81
CA PHE A 168 -16.93 -19.54 -13.40
C PHE A 168 -18.18 -18.82 -12.87
N ALA A 169 -18.29 -17.51 -13.11
CA ALA A 169 -19.44 -16.72 -12.68
C ALA A 169 -20.76 -17.19 -13.30
N LYS A 170 -20.78 -17.55 -14.59
CA LYS A 170 -21.97 -18.13 -15.24
C LYS A 170 -22.40 -19.45 -14.60
N LYS A 171 -21.47 -20.36 -14.31
CA LYS A 171 -21.77 -21.67 -13.66
C LYS A 171 -22.29 -21.48 -12.24
N HIS A 172 -21.73 -20.52 -11.50
CA HIS A 172 -22.03 -20.29 -10.09
C HIS A 172 -23.07 -19.17 -9.84
N LYS A 173 -23.68 -18.62 -10.89
CA LYS A 173 -24.73 -17.57 -10.83
C LYS A 173 -24.26 -16.28 -10.12
N TYR A 174 -23.05 -15.85 -10.41
CA TYR A 174 -22.50 -14.55 -10.03
C TYR A 174 -22.58 -13.56 -11.21
N THR A 175 -22.78 -12.29 -10.91
CA THR A 175 -22.79 -11.21 -11.92
C THR A 175 -21.39 -10.71 -12.21
N ILE A 176 -21.22 -10.01 -13.33
CA ILE A 176 -19.95 -9.37 -13.69
C ILE A 176 -19.60 -8.28 -12.67
N ASP A 177 -20.60 -7.51 -12.22
CA ASP A 177 -20.41 -6.46 -11.22
C ASP A 177 -19.92 -7.02 -9.89
N GLU A 178 -20.39 -8.20 -9.48
CA GLU A 178 -19.88 -8.90 -8.29
C GLU A 178 -18.40 -9.28 -8.45
N LEU A 179 -17.96 -9.73 -9.62
CA LEU A 179 -16.54 -10.03 -9.89
C LEU A 179 -15.65 -8.79 -9.83
N VAL A 180 -16.15 -7.66 -10.31
CA VAL A 180 -15.43 -6.37 -10.29
C VAL A 180 -15.38 -5.82 -8.87
N ALA A 181 -16.50 -5.84 -8.14
CA ALA A 181 -16.58 -5.42 -6.74
C ALA A 181 -15.72 -6.31 -5.82
N ALA A 182 -15.56 -7.59 -6.17
CA ALA A 182 -14.63 -8.51 -5.52
C ALA A 182 -13.15 -8.27 -5.88
N GLY A 183 -12.85 -7.37 -6.82
CA GLY A 183 -11.48 -7.08 -7.25
C GLY A 183 -10.85 -8.18 -8.12
N LEU A 184 -11.64 -9.16 -8.58
CA LEU A 184 -11.17 -10.34 -9.33
C LEU A 184 -11.06 -10.08 -10.83
N GLY A 185 -11.89 -9.16 -11.33
CA GLY A 185 -11.95 -8.80 -12.74
C GLY A 185 -11.80 -7.31 -12.99
N VAL A 186 -11.32 -6.97 -14.19
CA VAL A 186 -11.27 -5.59 -14.70
C VAL A 186 -12.18 -5.50 -15.93
N PRO A 187 -13.17 -4.60 -15.98
CA PRO A 187 -14.01 -4.42 -17.18
C PRO A 187 -13.16 -4.10 -18.41
N LEU A 188 -13.57 -4.61 -19.58
CA LEU A 188 -12.96 -4.28 -20.86
C LEU A 188 -13.74 -3.15 -21.56
N ASP A 189 -13.05 -2.09 -21.97
CA ASP A 189 -13.67 -0.95 -22.67
C ASP A 189 -14.22 -1.34 -24.06
N ARG A 190 -13.63 -2.36 -24.70
CA ARG A 190 -14.12 -2.96 -25.95
C ARG A 190 -14.21 -4.48 -25.79
N PRO A 191 -15.41 -5.06 -25.68
CA PRO A 191 -15.56 -6.50 -25.54
C PRO A 191 -15.05 -7.21 -26.81
N ARG A 192 -14.18 -8.21 -26.64
CA ARG A 192 -13.65 -9.04 -27.74
C ARG A 192 -14.33 -10.39 -27.71
N LYS A 193 -14.92 -10.84 -28.84
CA LYS A 193 -15.49 -12.19 -29.04
C LYS A 193 -16.22 -12.76 -27.79
N GLY A 194 -17.14 -11.99 -27.20
CA GLY A 194 -17.96 -12.45 -26.06
C GLY A 194 -17.25 -12.47 -24.70
N GLN A 195 -16.08 -11.85 -24.57
CA GLN A 195 -15.40 -11.57 -23.31
C GLN A 195 -15.58 -10.09 -22.93
N ASN A 196 -16.21 -9.84 -21.78
CA ASN A 196 -16.53 -8.52 -21.22
C ASN A 196 -15.56 -8.12 -20.08
N LEU A 197 -14.81 -9.08 -19.54
CA LEU A 197 -13.97 -8.95 -18.36
C LEU A 197 -12.56 -9.46 -18.62
N TYR A 198 -11.58 -8.68 -18.16
CA TYR A 198 -10.21 -9.11 -18.02
C TYR A 198 -9.99 -9.76 -16.64
N ASP A 199 -9.69 -11.07 -16.62
CA ASP A 199 -9.27 -11.77 -15.40
C ASP A 199 -8.00 -11.14 -14.80
N ARG A 200 -8.06 -10.62 -13.57
CA ARG A 200 -6.89 -9.99 -12.90
C ARG A 200 -5.77 -10.99 -12.66
N PHE A 201 -6.14 -12.20 -12.27
CA PHE A 201 -5.21 -13.28 -11.97
C PHE A 201 -5.20 -14.27 -13.12
N ARG A 202 -4.07 -14.35 -13.84
CA ARG A 202 -3.88 -15.24 -14.99
C ARG A 202 -2.51 -15.89 -14.94
N GLY A 203 -2.46 -17.22 -15.10
CA GLY A 203 -1.21 -17.97 -15.09
C GLY A 203 -0.41 -17.76 -13.81
N ARG A 204 -1.10 -17.64 -12.68
CA ARG A 204 -0.51 -17.25 -11.39
C ARG A 204 -0.73 -18.33 -10.35
N LEU A 205 0.29 -18.55 -9.54
CA LEU A 205 0.15 -19.25 -8.27
C LEU A 205 -0.62 -18.36 -7.30
N MET A 206 -1.69 -18.89 -6.72
CA MET A 206 -2.66 -18.14 -5.93
C MET A 206 -2.48 -18.42 -4.44
N PHE A 207 -2.34 -17.34 -3.68
CA PHE A 207 -2.26 -17.32 -2.22
C PHE A 207 -3.54 -16.63 -1.70
N PRO A 208 -4.53 -17.40 -1.23
CA PRO A 208 -5.73 -16.83 -0.61
C PRO A 208 -5.39 -16.07 0.66
N ILE A 209 -6.10 -14.98 0.89
CA ILE A 209 -5.92 -14.07 2.02
C ILE A 209 -7.13 -14.22 2.92
N PHE A 210 -6.89 -14.46 4.21
CA PHE A 210 -7.91 -14.75 5.19
C PHE A 210 -8.13 -13.58 6.14
N ASP A 211 -9.38 -13.38 6.56
CA ASP A 211 -9.68 -12.53 7.71
C ASP A 211 -9.38 -13.26 9.04
N THR A 212 -9.58 -12.60 10.18
CA THR A 212 -9.34 -13.19 11.51
C THR A 212 -10.28 -14.35 11.85
N GLN A 213 -11.35 -14.53 11.07
CA GLN A 213 -12.31 -15.64 11.22
C GLN A 213 -11.97 -16.81 10.27
N GLY A 214 -10.94 -16.69 9.43
CA GLY A 214 -10.54 -17.71 8.46
C GLY A 214 -11.38 -17.72 7.18
N ARG A 215 -12.11 -16.64 6.88
CA ARG A 215 -12.84 -16.47 5.60
C ARG A 215 -11.91 -15.90 4.55
N VAL A 216 -12.01 -16.39 3.31
CA VAL A 216 -11.22 -15.85 2.18
C VAL A 216 -11.80 -14.49 1.78
N ILE A 217 -10.96 -13.45 1.79
CA ILE A 217 -11.37 -12.07 1.50
C ILE A 217 -10.67 -11.45 0.30
N ALA A 218 -9.55 -12.03 -0.11
CA ALA A 218 -8.76 -11.57 -1.24
C ALA A 218 -7.77 -12.66 -1.69
N PHE A 219 -7.04 -12.37 -2.75
CA PHE A 219 -5.93 -13.19 -3.25
C PHE A 219 -4.67 -12.36 -3.49
N SER A 220 -3.52 -13.00 -3.33
CA SER A 220 -2.25 -12.60 -3.93
C SER A 220 -1.84 -13.61 -4.99
N GLY A 221 -1.48 -13.15 -6.18
CA GLY A 221 -1.14 -13.96 -7.33
C GLY A 221 0.31 -13.74 -7.76
N ARG A 222 1.10 -14.81 -7.76
CA ARG A 222 2.50 -14.77 -8.17
C ARG A 222 2.69 -15.31 -9.59
N ILE A 223 3.42 -14.58 -10.44
CA ILE A 223 3.88 -15.13 -11.72
C ILE A 223 5.01 -16.14 -11.51
N LEU A 224 4.99 -17.21 -12.29
CA LEU A 224 6.06 -18.20 -12.29
C LEU A 224 7.16 -17.82 -13.30
N HIS A 225 6.75 -17.29 -14.45
CA HIS A 225 7.63 -16.67 -15.45
C HIS A 225 7.73 -15.16 -15.23
N SER A 226 8.90 -14.67 -14.79
CA SER A 226 9.16 -13.24 -14.60
C SER A 226 9.71 -12.63 -15.89
N SER A 227 8.97 -11.73 -16.54
CA SER A 227 9.56 -10.75 -17.45
C SER A 227 10.03 -9.53 -16.64
N LYS A 228 11.13 -8.88 -17.02
CA LYS A 228 11.69 -7.74 -16.27
C LYS A 228 10.72 -6.55 -16.09
N LYS A 229 9.59 -6.53 -16.83
CA LYS A 229 8.61 -5.44 -16.83
C LYS A 229 7.37 -5.68 -15.95
N VAL A 230 7.18 -6.88 -15.38
CA VAL A 230 5.95 -7.21 -14.62
C VAL A 230 6.26 -7.56 -13.17
N ALA A 231 5.53 -6.95 -12.24
CA ALA A 231 5.67 -7.22 -10.81
C ALA A 231 5.44 -8.72 -10.49
N LYS A 232 6.35 -9.29 -9.68
CA LYS A 232 6.35 -10.71 -9.30
C LYS A 232 5.07 -11.14 -8.59
N TYR A 233 4.52 -10.26 -7.74
CA TYR A 233 3.27 -10.46 -7.02
C TYR A 233 2.25 -9.37 -7.39
N VAL A 234 0.99 -9.77 -7.50
CA VAL A 234 -0.15 -8.86 -7.64
C VAL A 234 -1.15 -9.22 -6.56
N ASN A 235 -1.58 -8.24 -5.78
CA ASN A 235 -2.64 -8.43 -4.79
C ASN A 235 -4.00 -7.99 -5.35
N SER A 236 -5.05 -8.43 -4.69
CA SER A 236 -6.38 -7.85 -4.89
C SER A 236 -6.36 -6.36 -4.53
N PRO A 237 -7.13 -5.51 -5.24
CA PRO A 237 -7.32 -4.12 -4.86
C PRO A 237 -8.12 -4.01 -3.56
N GLU A 238 -8.23 -2.81 -3.01
CA GLU A 238 -9.17 -2.52 -1.90
C GLU A 238 -10.61 -2.89 -2.31
N THR A 239 -11.34 -3.60 -1.45
CA THR A 239 -12.74 -3.98 -1.66
C THR A 239 -13.56 -3.78 -0.39
N ALA A 240 -14.87 -3.98 -0.45
CA ALA A 240 -15.73 -3.92 0.73
C ALA A 240 -15.35 -4.93 1.83
N ILE A 241 -14.70 -6.04 1.48
CA ILE A 241 -14.31 -7.11 2.42
C ILE A 241 -12.79 -7.23 2.63
N PHE A 242 -11.98 -6.49 1.88
CA PHE A 242 -10.53 -6.54 1.98
C PHE A 242 -9.91 -5.15 2.00
N THR A 243 -9.18 -4.88 3.07
CA THR A 243 -8.36 -3.68 3.21
C THR A 243 -6.93 -4.08 3.53
N LYS A 244 -6.00 -3.77 2.62
CA LYS A 244 -4.61 -4.28 2.68
C LYS A 244 -3.87 -3.82 3.93
N SER A 245 -4.19 -2.63 4.45
CA SER A 245 -3.59 -2.06 5.67
C SER A 245 -4.16 -2.62 6.98
N HIS A 246 -5.16 -3.50 6.92
CA HIS A 246 -5.86 -4.05 8.09
C HIS A 246 -5.81 -5.58 8.15
N VAL A 247 -4.93 -6.23 7.39
CA VAL A 247 -4.88 -7.69 7.27
C VAL A 247 -3.44 -8.17 7.30
N LEU A 248 -3.17 -9.15 8.16
CA LEU A 248 -1.89 -9.84 8.21
C LEU A 248 -2.05 -11.27 7.68
N TYR A 249 -1.23 -11.62 6.70
CA TYR A 249 -1.24 -12.96 6.13
C TYR A 249 -0.83 -14.00 7.17
N GLY A 250 -1.60 -15.09 7.26
CA GLY A 250 -1.37 -16.17 8.22
C GLY A 250 -1.87 -15.90 9.64
N LEU A 251 -2.46 -14.72 9.92
CA LEU A 251 -2.95 -14.39 11.26
C LEU A 251 -4.08 -15.32 11.71
N ASP A 252 -4.96 -15.75 10.80
CA ASP A 252 -6.04 -16.71 11.06
C ASP A 252 -5.52 -18.03 11.65
N LYS A 253 -4.34 -18.46 11.19
CA LYS A 253 -3.65 -19.68 11.64
C LYS A 253 -2.78 -19.42 12.86
N ALA A 254 -2.15 -18.24 12.93
CA ALA A 254 -1.18 -17.90 13.97
C ALA A 254 -1.81 -17.40 15.27
N GLN A 255 -2.98 -16.76 15.23
CA GLN A 255 -3.56 -16.03 16.37
C GLN A 255 -3.64 -16.85 17.66
N ARG A 256 -4.08 -18.11 17.55
CA ARG A 256 -4.21 -18.99 18.71
C ARG A 256 -2.85 -19.39 19.27
N ASN A 257 -1.90 -19.71 18.40
CA ASN A 257 -0.56 -20.12 18.80
C ASN A 257 0.21 -18.95 19.43
N ILE A 258 0.04 -17.74 18.89
CA ILE A 258 0.55 -16.49 19.49
C ILE A 258 0.00 -16.32 20.92
N VAL A 259 -1.31 -16.43 21.12
CA VAL A 259 -1.93 -16.25 22.46
C VAL A 259 -1.44 -17.30 23.46
N SER A 260 -1.21 -18.53 23.01
CA SER A 260 -0.71 -19.62 23.86
C SER A 260 0.82 -19.60 24.09
N ALA A 261 1.55 -18.80 23.32
CA ALA A 261 3.00 -18.73 23.39
C ALA A 261 3.47 -17.99 24.65
N PRO A 262 4.66 -18.34 25.19
CA PRO A 262 5.31 -17.53 26.21
C PRO A 262 5.43 -16.07 25.73
N PHE A 263 5.08 -15.13 26.63
CA PHE A 263 5.08 -13.68 26.35
C PHE A 263 4.16 -13.24 25.21
N ARG A 264 3.28 -14.12 24.71
CA ARG A 264 2.40 -13.85 23.56
C ARG A 264 3.18 -13.29 22.37
N GLU A 265 4.28 -13.96 22.03
CA GLU A 265 5.25 -13.46 21.05
C GLU A 265 4.89 -13.91 19.61
N ALA A 266 4.73 -12.95 18.70
CA ALA A 266 4.54 -13.20 17.27
C ALA A 266 5.87 -13.19 16.48
N ILE A 267 5.93 -13.91 15.36
CA ILE A 267 7.02 -13.80 14.38
C ILE A 267 6.50 -13.00 13.18
N ILE A 268 7.22 -11.97 12.75
CA ILE A 268 6.82 -11.13 11.62
C ILE A 268 7.83 -11.29 10.51
N CYS A 269 7.35 -11.76 9.35
CA CYS A 269 8.11 -11.93 8.12
C CYS A 269 7.66 -10.92 7.06
N GLU A 270 8.41 -10.82 5.96
CA GLU A 270 8.07 -9.92 4.84
C GLU A 270 7.08 -10.55 3.85
N GLY A 271 7.26 -11.83 3.52
CA GLY A 271 6.52 -12.50 2.46
C GLY A 271 5.57 -13.62 2.91
N GLN A 272 4.63 -13.99 2.03
CA GLN A 272 3.72 -15.11 2.27
C GLN A 272 4.45 -16.46 2.33
N ILE A 273 5.47 -16.65 1.50
CA ILE A 273 6.25 -17.90 1.47
C ILE A 273 7.05 -18.07 2.75
N ASP A 274 7.61 -16.99 3.30
CA ASP A 274 8.33 -17.01 4.58
C ASP A 274 7.41 -17.45 5.72
N VAL A 275 6.18 -16.93 5.75
CA VAL A 275 5.16 -17.36 6.71
C VAL A 275 4.85 -18.84 6.52
N MET A 276 4.57 -19.29 5.30
CA MET A 276 4.27 -20.70 5.05
C MET A 276 5.43 -21.61 5.44
N ARG A 277 6.68 -21.23 5.15
CA ARG A 277 7.87 -21.96 5.57
C ARG A 277 7.96 -22.02 7.08
N CYS A 278 7.81 -20.89 7.76
CA CYS A 278 7.82 -20.84 9.21
C CYS A 278 6.81 -21.84 9.79
N HIS A 279 5.57 -21.83 9.30
CA HIS A 279 4.53 -22.79 9.71
C HIS A 279 4.93 -24.23 9.40
N ALA A 280 5.51 -24.51 8.23
CA ALA A 280 6.01 -25.84 7.87
C ALA A 280 7.10 -26.38 8.82
N CYS A 281 7.92 -25.50 9.37
CA CYS A 281 8.99 -25.84 10.31
C CYS A 281 8.58 -25.75 11.78
N GLY A 282 7.28 -25.60 12.08
CA GLY A 282 6.76 -25.54 13.46
C GLY A 282 6.78 -24.14 14.10
N PHE A 283 7.10 -23.10 13.33
CA PHE A 283 6.99 -21.70 13.73
C PHE A 283 5.63 -21.12 13.32
N ASP A 284 4.58 -21.72 13.87
CA ASP A 284 3.16 -21.49 13.58
C ASP A 284 2.60 -20.14 14.09
N ARG A 285 3.46 -19.31 14.66
CA ARG A 285 3.17 -17.93 15.13
C ARG A 285 3.61 -16.85 14.14
N ALA A 286 4.00 -17.24 12.93
CA ALA A 286 4.47 -16.33 11.89
C ALA A 286 3.32 -15.65 11.13
N VAL A 287 3.49 -14.36 10.86
CA VAL A 287 2.57 -13.51 10.07
C VAL A 287 3.37 -12.56 9.16
N ALA A 288 2.73 -12.01 8.12
CA ALA A 288 3.39 -11.04 7.22
C ALA A 288 2.44 -9.94 6.71
N SER A 289 3.00 -8.74 6.48
CA SER A 289 2.34 -7.68 5.72
C SER A 289 2.49 -7.95 4.21
N GLN A 290 1.39 -7.88 3.46
CA GLN A 290 1.34 -8.44 2.10
C GLN A 290 1.94 -7.53 1.01
N GLY A 291 3.25 -7.32 1.01
CA GLY A 291 3.92 -6.48 0.00
C GLY A 291 3.49 -5.00 0.09
N THR A 292 3.27 -4.51 1.30
CA THR A 292 3.20 -3.10 1.68
C THR A 292 4.01 -2.90 2.94
N ALA A 293 4.41 -1.66 3.21
CA ALA A 293 4.91 -1.30 4.52
C ALA A 293 3.91 -1.70 5.62
N PHE A 294 4.45 -2.17 6.74
CA PHE A 294 3.67 -2.43 7.95
C PHE A 294 3.06 -1.12 8.46
N THR A 295 1.81 -1.16 8.93
CA THR A 295 1.02 0.03 9.29
C THR A 295 0.63 -0.01 10.76
N ASN A 296 0.22 1.14 11.30
CA ASN A 296 -0.35 1.22 12.64
C ASN A 296 -1.60 0.34 12.81
N SER A 297 -2.42 0.21 11.78
CA SER A 297 -3.58 -0.69 11.77
C SER A 297 -3.18 -2.16 11.91
N HIS A 298 -2.10 -2.60 11.27
CA HIS A 298 -1.53 -3.93 11.50
C HIS A 298 -1.04 -4.11 12.93
N ALA A 299 -0.37 -3.09 13.48
CA ALA A 299 0.12 -3.11 14.85
C ALA A 299 -1.03 -3.28 15.86
N ASN A 300 -2.08 -2.48 15.71
CA ASN A 300 -3.30 -2.56 16.54
C ASN A 300 -4.01 -3.91 16.40
N LEU A 301 -4.13 -4.42 15.18
CA LEU A 301 -4.68 -5.76 14.92
C LEU A 301 -3.89 -6.83 15.69
N LEU A 302 -2.56 -6.79 15.58
CA LEU A 302 -1.67 -7.76 16.20
C LEU A 302 -1.66 -7.65 17.73
N LYS A 303 -1.76 -6.43 18.28
CA LYS A 303 -1.77 -6.17 19.74
C LYS A 303 -2.88 -6.90 20.49
N ARG A 304 -3.98 -7.22 19.80
CA ARG A 304 -5.07 -8.03 20.38
C ARG A 304 -4.60 -9.44 20.78
N TYR A 305 -3.61 -9.96 20.07
CA TYR A 305 -3.11 -11.33 20.23
C TYR A 305 -1.72 -11.37 20.87
N ALA A 306 -0.84 -10.42 20.52
CA ALA A 306 0.57 -10.43 20.87
C ALA A 306 0.96 -9.29 21.85
N ASP A 307 1.86 -9.59 22.78
CA ASP A 307 2.50 -8.59 23.66
C ASP A 307 3.98 -8.35 23.29
N SER A 308 4.57 -9.26 22.53
CA SER A 308 5.89 -9.08 21.92
C SER A 308 5.92 -9.59 20.48
N ALA A 309 6.94 -9.15 19.73
CA ALA A 309 7.15 -9.57 18.36
C ALA A 309 8.65 -9.70 18.06
N VAL A 310 8.99 -10.69 17.23
CA VAL A 310 10.32 -10.84 16.64
C VAL A 310 10.21 -10.60 15.14
N LEU A 311 10.95 -9.61 14.65
CA LEU A 311 11.05 -9.30 13.23
C LEU A 311 12.12 -10.20 12.60
N VAL A 312 11.75 -10.91 11.54
CA VAL A 312 12.64 -11.79 10.77
C VAL A 312 12.56 -11.36 9.30
N PHE A 313 13.32 -10.33 8.98
CA PHE A 313 13.32 -9.63 7.69
C PHE A 313 14.59 -9.93 6.89
N ASP A 314 14.58 -9.57 5.61
CA ASP A 314 15.68 -9.80 4.70
C ASP A 314 16.90 -8.98 5.14
N GLN A 315 18.09 -9.57 5.02
CA GLN A 315 19.36 -8.95 5.45
C GLN A 315 19.95 -8.04 4.36
N ASP A 316 19.12 -7.18 3.79
CA ASP A 316 19.53 -6.12 2.86
C ASP A 316 19.18 -4.73 3.41
N ALA A 317 19.57 -3.66 2.70
CA ALA A 317 19.34 -2.30 3.18
C ALA A 317 17.84 -1.95 3.28
N ALA A 318 16.98 -2.56 2.46
CA ALA A 318 15.54 -2.32 2.45
C ALA A 318 14.86 -3.03 3.63
N GLY A 319 15.19 -4.30 3.86
CA GLY A 319 14.71 -5.10 5.00
C GLY A 319 15.13 -4.52 6.34
N GLN A 320 16.36 -4.02 6.47
CA GLN A 320 16.82 -3.36 7.70
C GLN A 320 16.05 -2.06 8.00
N LYS A 321 15.81 -1.21 7.00
CA LYS A 321 14.96 -0.01 7.15
C LYS A 321 13.52 -0.38 7.47
N SER A 322 12.99 -1.43 6.81
CA SER A 322 11.65 -1.97 7.05
C SER A 322 11.49 -2.48 8.48
N ALA A 323 12.52 -3.13 9.03
CA ALA A 323 12.53 -3.63 10.40
C ALA A 323 12.46 -2.48 11.43
N ILE A 324 13.22 -1.40 11.21
CA ILE A 324 13.17 -0.21 12.09
C ILE A 324 11.78 0.43 12.05
N ARG A 325 11.23 0.64 10.86
CA ARG A 325 9.90 1.23 10.68
C ARG A 325 8.81 0.35 11.31
N THR A 326 8.80 -0.94 11.01
CA THR A 326 7.84 -1.90 11.56
C THR A 326 7.96 -1.98 13.07
N GLY A 327 9.18 -1.97 13.60
CA GLY A 327 9.42 -1.96 15.04
C GLY A 327 8.86 -0.72 15.73
N ALA A 328 9.01 0.47 15.13
CA ALA A 328 8.43 1.71 15.66
C ALA A 328 6.89 1.65 15.70
N GLU A 329 6.25 1.14 14.64
CA GLU A 329 4.78 0.95 14.59
C GLU A 329 4.28 0.02 15.70
N LEU A 330 4.99 -1.08 15.96
CA LEU A 330 4.66 -2.04 17.01
C LEU A 330 4.89 -1.46 18.42
N LEU A 331 5.98 -0.71 18.62
CA LEU A 331 6.23 -0.02 19.89
C LEU A 331 5.14 1.02 20.20
N SER A 332 4.62 1.69 19.17
CA SER A 332 3.55 2.69 19.28
C SER A 332 2.22 2.16 19.82
N VAL A 333 2.02 0.84 19.79
CA VAL A 333 0.85 0.17 20.37
C VAL A 333 1.19 -0.68 21.60
N GLY A 334 2.42 -0.55 22.11
CA GLY A 334 2.90 -1.26 23.30
C GLY A 334 3.22 -2.74 23.07
N ILE A 335 3.68 -3.13 21.88
CA ILE A 335 4.29 -4.44 21.62
C ILE A 335 5.80 -4.32 21.78
N SER A 336 6.41 -5.20 22.56
CA SER A 336 7.88 -5.25 22.69
C SER A 336 8.53 -5.90 21.48
N VAL A 337 9.53 -5.26 20.88
CA VAL A 337 10.09 -5.70 19.58
C VAL A 337 11.54 -6.14 19.71
N ARG A 338 11.83 -7.31 19.13
CA ARG A 338 13.19 -7.82 18.89
C ARG A 338 13.42 -8.04 17.40
N VAL A 339 14.67 -7.96 16.95
CA VAL A 339 15.06 -8.15 15.55
C VAL A 339 16.02 -9.32 15.47
N ALA A 340 15.63 -10.34 14.72
CA ALA A 340 16.46 -11.50 14.45
C ALA A 340 17.41 -11.20 13.29
N GLN A 341 18.69 -11.55 13.45
CA GLN A 341 19.72 -11.34 12.43
C GLN A 341 20.11 -12.68 11.81
N MET A 342 19.91 -12.80 10.50
CA MET A 342 20.35 -13.94 9.69
C MET A 342 21.66 -13.60 8.95
N LYS A 343 22.23 -14.57 8.22
CA LYS A 343 23.38 -14.28 7.35
C LYS A 343 22.94 -13.41 6.18
N LYS A 344 23.86 -12.59 5.66
CA LYS A 344 23.59 -11.68 4.54
C LYS A 344 23.10 -12.47 3.32
N GLY A 345 21.95 -12.08 2.79
CA GLY A 345 21.32 -12.70 1.61
C GLY A 345 20.37 -13.87 1.89
N ASP A 346 20.24 -14.30 3.15
CA ASP A 346 19.21 -15.26 3.56
C ASP A 346 17.89 -14.53 3.91
N ASP A 347 16.77 -15.10 3.45
CA ASP A 347 15.39 -14.85 3.89
C ASP A 347 14.92 -16.04 4.78
N PRO A 348 13.77 -15.94 5.49
CA PRO A 348 13.29 -17.06 6.31
C PRO A 348 13.08 -18.35 5.50
N ASP A 349 12.62 -18.27 4.25
CA ASP A 349 12.44 -19.45 3.39
C ASP A 349 13.76 -20.18 3.08
N SER A 350 14.74 -19.47 2.54
CA SER A 350 16.06 -19.99 2.19
C SER A 350 16.84 -20.44 3.41
N PHE A 351 16.74 -19.71 4.53
CA PHE A 351 17.40 -20.08 5.77
C PHE A 351 16.86 -21.42 6.29
N LEU A 352 15.54 -21.56 6.45
CA LEU A 352 14.90 -22.77 6.99
C LEU A 352 14.97 -23.95 6.01
N LYS A 353 15.15 -23.69 4.71
CA LYS A 353 15.43 -24.74 3.73
C LYS A 353 16.84 -25.32 3.88
N ASN A 354 17.82 -24.50 4.21
CA ASN A 354 19.24 -24.90 4.26
C ASN A 354 19.73 -25.26 5.68
N ASN A 355 18.96 -24.95 6.73
CA ASN A 355 19.36 -25.12 8.12
C ASN A 355 18.25 -25.81 8.93
N SER A 356 18.60 -26.34 10.11
CA SER A 356 17.62 -27.00 10.98
C SER A 356 16.69 -26.00 11.68
N PRO A 357 15.46 -26.42 12.06
CA PRO A 357 14.59 -25.62 12.91
C PRO A 357 15.25 -25.17 14.23
N ASP A 358 16.15 -25.99 14.80
CA ASP A 358 16.91 -25.63 16.00
C ASP A 358 17.84 -24.42 15.77
N ALA A 359 18.44 -24.32 14.58
CA ALA A 359 19.26 -23.17 14.22
C ALA A 359 18.41 -21.89 14.11
N PHE A 360 17.19 -21.99 13.60
CA PHE A 360 16.27 -20.86 13.55
C PHE A 360 15.77 -20.45 14.94
N ASN A 361 15.46 -21.43 15.82
CA ASN A 361 15.16 -21.17 17.23
C ASN A 361 16.30 -20.41 17.93
N LYS A 362 17.55 -20.79 17.65
CA LYS A 362 18.72 -20.08 18.17
C LYS A 362 18.73 -18.62 17.72
N ILE A 363 18.50 -18.35 16.43
CA ILE A 363 18.40 -16.99 15.89
C ILE A 363 17.29 -16.18 16.56
N LEU A 364 16.11 -16.78 16.77
CA LEU A 364 15.01 -16.12 17.48
C LEU A 364 15.33 -15.85 18.96
N SER A 365 16.11 -16.72 19.61
CA SER A 365 16.54 -16.55 20.99
C SER A 365 17.63 -15.48 21.15
N GLU A 366 18.52 -15.37 20.16
CA GLU A 366 19.61 -14.39 20.11
C GLU A 366 19.17 -13.04 19.50
N ALA A 367 17.89 -12.92 19.11
CA ALA A 367 17.33 -11.69 18.55
C ALA A 367 17.52 -10.51 19.52
N VAL A 368 18.05 -9.42 18.99
CA VAL A 368 18.44 -8.22 19.72
C VAL A 368 17.27 -7.25 19.87
N GLY A 369 17.30 -6.36 20.86
CA GLY A 369 16.30 -5.29 20.99
C GLY A 369 16.29 -4.36 19.78
N LEU A 370 15.13 -3.77 19.46
CA LEU A 370 14.99 -2.86 18.31
C LEU A 370 15.99 -1.70 18.34
N VAL A 371 16.16 -1.09 19.51
CA VAL A 371 17.08 0.05 19.70
C VAL A 371 18.53 -0.38 19.51
N GLN A 372 18.92 -1.52 20.07
CA GLN A 372 20.26 -2.08 19.85
C GLN A 372 20.52 -2.34 18.36
N PHE A 373 19.54 -2.90 17.67
CA PHE A 373 19.61 -3.13 16.23
C PHE A 373 19.77 -1.82 15.45
N GLN A 374 18.93 -0.82 15.74
CA GLN A 374 18.94 0.48 15.07
C GLN A 374 20.27 1.22 15.28
N VAL A 375 20.81 1.25 16.49
CA VAL A 375 22.11 1.86 16.79
C VAL A 375 23.22 1.18 15.98
N LYS A 376 23.28 -0.16 16.01
CA LYS A 376 24.30 -0.92 15.24
C LYS A 376 24.19 -0.65 13.74
N TYR A 377 22.97 -0.62 13.20
CA TYR A 377 22.72 -0.32 11.80
C TYR A 377 23.19 1.09 11.43
N LEU A 378 22.73 2.12 12.13
CA LEU A 378 23.08 3.51 11.83
C LEU A 378 24.58 3.78 11.97
N ARG A 379 25.24 3.20 12.99
CA ARG A 379 26.70 3.28 13.12
C ARG A 379 27.44 2.67 11.93
N SER A 380 26.90 1.60 11.32
CA SER A 380 27.52 0.98 10.13
C SER A 380 27.40 1.79 8.84
N GLN A 381 26.48 2.78 8.82
CA GLN A 381 26.27 3.66 7.67
C GLN A 381 27.15 4.92 7.73
N GLU A 382 27.72 5.23 8.89
CA GLU A 382 28.54 6.43 9.11
C GLU A 382 30.02 6.12 8.87
N PRO A 383 30.75 6.96 8.11
CA PRO A 383 32.20 6.78 7.91
C PRO A 383 32.99 6.91 9.21
N ASP A 384 32.58 7.84 10.09
CA ASP A 384 33.13 8.05 11.43
C ASP A 384 31.99 8.11 12.46
N PRO A 385 31.55 6.94 12.97
CA PRO A 385 30.41 6.83 13.87
C PRO A 385 30.66 7.43 15.27
N ASP A 386 31.91 7.70 15.63
CA ASP A 386 32.29 8.28 16.93
C ASP A 386 32.49 9.79 16.86
N SER A 387 32.35 10.40 15.68
CA SER A 387 32.30 11.86 15.53
C SER A 387 31.08 12.45 16.25
N ALA A 388 31.24 13.67 16.79
CA ALA A 388 30.14 14.37 17.47
C ALA A 388 28.90 14.56 16.56
N GLY A 389 29.11 14.79 15.26
CA GLY A 389 28.03 14.92 14.29
C GLY A 389 27.29 13.61 14.03
N ALA A 390 28.01 12.49 13.89
CA ALA A 390 27.38 11.17 13.76
C ALA A 390 26.63 10.78 15.03
N ALA A 391 27.22 11.03 16.21
CA ALA A 391 26.57 10.77 17.49
C ALA A 391 25.22 11.49 17.61
N GLY A 392 25.14 12.77 17.22
CA GLY A 392 23.89 13.53 17.18
C GLY A 392 22.86 12.97 16.18
N ARG A 393 23.28 12.65 14.95
CA ARG A 393 22.37 12.06 13.94
C ARG A 393 21.83 10.69 14.38
N ILE A 394 22.68 9.83 14.91
CA ILE A 394 22.30 8.47 15.35
C ILE A 394 21.36 8.56 16.54
N SER A 395 21.72 9.33 17.58
CA SER A 395 20.89 9.49 18.78
C SER A 395 19.53 10.09 18.43
N GLY A 396 19.45 11.17 17.65
CA GLY A 396 18.16 11.76 17.23
C GLY A 396 17.24 10.76 16.52
N ASN A 397 17.77 9.96 15.59
CA ASN A 397 16.98 8.93 14.90
C ASN A 397 16.49 7.81 15.83
N VAL A 398 17.32 7.38 16.77
CA VAL A 398 16.95 6.34 17.75
C VAL A 398 15.96 6.88 18.77
N LEU A 399 16.13 8.13 19.22
CA LEU A 399 15.22 8.78 20.15
C LEU A 399 13.83 8.99 19.55
N ASN A 400 13.71 9.23 18.23
CA ASN A 400 12.41 9.22 17.55
C ASN A 400 11.68 7.86 17.68
N THR A 401 12.41 6.74 17.60
CA THR A 401 11.86 5.39 17.84
C THR A 401 11.49 5.18 19.31
N VAL A 402 12.28 5.72 20.25
CA VAL A 402 12.00 5.62 21.69
C VAL A 402 10.79 6.47 22.08
N ALA A 403 10.62 7.64 21.47
CA ALA A 403 9.54 8.59 21.75
C ALA A 403 8.15 8.02 21.46
N VAL A 404 8.01 7.16 20.44
CA VAL A 404 6.73 6.51 20.12
C VAL A 404 6.35 5.40 21.11
N CYS A 405 7.26 4.97 21.99
CA CYS A 405 6.97 3.88 22.91
C CYS A 405 5.97 4.30 24.00
N LEU A 406 4.83 3.62 24.06
CA LEU A 406 3.78 3.90 25.05
C LEU A 406 4.14 3.50 26.49
N ASN A 407 5.02 2.50 26.67
CA ASN A 407 5.33 1.97 27.99
C ASN A 407 6.55 2.68 28.59
N GLU A 408 6.33 3.46 29.64
CA GLU A 408 7.37 4.28 30.30
C GLU A 408 8.54 3.46 30.87
N VAL A 409 8.28 2.27 31.40
CA VAL A 409 9.36 1.39 31.92
C VAL A 409 10.20 0.84 30.77
N HIS A 410 9.54 0.45 29.67
CA HIS A 410 10.22 0.00 28.47
C HIS A 410 11.05 1.12 27.84
N LYS A 411 10.47 2.33 27.78
CA LYS A 411 11.14 3.56 27.31
C LYS A 411 12.40 3.86 28.12
N ALA A 412 12.32 3.85 29.46
CA ALA A 412 13.48 4.05 30.33
C ALA A 412 14.57 2.99 30.10
N ARG A 413 14.19 1.71 29.96
CA ARG A 413 15.15 0.64 29.69
C ARG A 413 15.85 0.78 28.34
N MET A 414 15.12 1.19 27.30
CA MET A 414 15.66 1.49 25.99
C MET A 414 16.63 2.67 26.04
N LEU A 415 16.29 3.73 26.77
CA LEU A 415 17.15 4.90 26.91
C LEU A 415 18.48 4.56 27.59
N GLN A 416 18.42 3.75 28.65
CA GLN A 416 19.61 3.23 29.32
C GLN A 416 20.49 2.38 28.36
N GLU A 417 19.86 1.61 27.47
CA GLU A 417 20.57 0.83 26.45
C GLU A 417 21.23 1.74 25.39
N VAL A 418 20.56 2.79 24.93
CA VAL A 418 21.15 3.80 24.02
C VAL A 418 22.36 4.46 24.68
N ALA A 419 22.23 4.90 25.93
CA ALA A 419 23.29 5.56 26.68
C ALA A 419 24.56 4.69 26.73
N GLN A 420 24.40 3.39 26.99
CA GLN A 420 25.50 2.43 27.03
C GLN A 420 26.11 2.18 25.65
N LEU A 421 25.30 1.99 24.61
CA LEU A 421 25.78 1.68 23.26
C LEU A 421 26.48 2.87 22.59
N MET A 422 26.03 4.08 22.90
CA MET A 422 26.57 5.32 22.34
C MET A 422 27.64 5.97 23.22
N ASN A 423 27.83 5.47 24.46
CA ASN A 423 28.70 6.09 25.46
C ASN A 423 28.34 7.58 25.72
N ILE A 424 27.04 7.87 25.80
CA ILE A 424 26.50 9.22 26.04
C ILE A 424 25.77 9.22 27.41
N PRO A 425 25.93 10.26 28.25
CA PRO A 425 25.20 10.36 29.51
C PRO A 425 23.68 10.29 29.31
N GLU A 426 23.01 9.46 30.09
CA GLU A 426 21.56 9.28 30.01
C GLU A 426 20.79 10.61 30.18
N SER A 427 21.27 11.51 31.04
CA SER A 427 20.67 12.83 31.26
C SER A 427 20.63 13.71 30.00
N ALA A 428 21.61 13.56 29.11
CA ALA A 428 21.63 14.28 27.84
C ALA A 428 20.55 13.74 26.89
N LEU A 429 20.45 12.42 26.79
CA LEU A 429 19.43 11.74 25.97
C LEU A 429 18.01 12.00 26.49
N GLN A 430 17.81 12.06 27.81
CA GLN A 430 16.53 12.42 28.43
C GLN A 430 16.08 13.83 28.03
N SER A 431 17.02 14.79 28.01
CA SER A 431 16.73 16.17 27.65
C SER A 431 16.32 16.29 26.17
N GLU A 432 17.00 15.57 25.29
CA GLU A 432 16.69 15.54 23.86
C GLU A 432 15.37 14.81 23.57
N LEU A 433 15.11 13.69 24.25
CA LEU A 433 13.86 12.95 24.16
C LEU A 433 12.66 13.82 24.54
N ALA A 434 12.76 14.58 25.63
CA ALA A 434 11.70 15.49 26.07
C ALA A 434 11.39 16.57 25.00
N GLY A 435 12.42 17.05 24.29
CA GLY A 435 12.23 17.98 23.16
C GLY A 435 11.49 17.34 21.99
N ILE A 436 11.81 16.09 21.66
CA ILE A 436 11.15 15.31 20.60
C ILE A 436 9.68 15.02 20.95
N GLU A 437 9.40 14.60 22.18
CA GLU A 437 8.04 14.32 22.66
C GLU A 437 7.16 15.58 22.64
N GLU A 438 7.70 16.74 23.03
CA GLU A 438 7.00 18.01 22.95
C GLU A 438 6.69 18.40 21.48
N ALA A 439 7.63 18.17 20.56
CA ALA A 439 7.43 18.43 19.14
C ALA A 439 6.33 17.52 18.54
N LEU A 440 6.35 16.23 18.88
CA LEU A 440 5.32 15.25 18.48
C LEU A 440 3.93 15.66 19.00
N ARG A 441 3.82 16.06 20.28
CA ARG A 441 2.56 16.51 20.87
C ARG A 441 1.99 17.72 20.12
N ARG A 442 2.83 18.71 19.81
CA ARG A 442 2.41 19.90 19.03
C ARG A 442 1.94 19.55 17.62
N GLN A 443 2.59 18.60 16.96
CA GLN A 443 2.15 18.12 15.63
C GLN A 443 0.78 17.44 15.70
N GLN A 444 0.56 16.59 16.71
CA GLN A 444 -0.73 15.92 16.93
C GLN A 444 -1.84 16.94 17.20
N GLU A 445 -1.62 17.89 18.11
CA GLU A 445 -2.59 18.95 18.40
C GLU A 445 -2.89 19.82 17.17
N ALA A 446 -1.91 20.09 16.31
CA ALA A 446 -2.12 20.83 15.07
C ALA A 446 -2.88 20.01 14.01
N ALA A 447 -2.67 18.69 13.95
CA ALA A 447 -3.42 17.79 13.08
C ALA A 447 -4.89 17.66 13.52
N GLU A 448 -5.14 17.52 14.82
CA GLU A 448 -6.48 17.47 15.40
C GLU A 448 -7.25 18.77 15.12
N ARG A 449 -6.64 19.93 15.34
CA ARG A 449 -7.24 21.23 15.01
C ARG A 449 -7.59 21.34 13.52
N ARG A 450 -6.72 20.88 12.62
CA ARG A 450 -7.00 20.85 11.17
C ARG A 450 -8.17 19.94 10.81
N ASN A 451 -8.26 18.76 11.43
CA ASN A 451 -9.36 17.84 11.21
C ASN A 451 -10.69 18.39 11.75
N GLN A 452 -10.64 19.10 12.87
CA GLN A 452 -11.83 19.72 13.46
C GLN A 452 -12.34 20.89 12.61
N ILE A 453 -11.45 21.73 12.09
CA ILE A 453 -11.81 22.80 11.12
C ILE A 453 -12.43 22.20 9.85
N ARG A 454 -11.91 21.06 9.36
CA ARG A 454 -12.50 20.36 8.20
C ARG A 454 -13.88 19.77 8.50
N ALA A 455 -14.11 19.28 9.71
CA ALA A 455 -15.41 18.78 10.14
C ALA A 455 -16.44 19.92 10.26
N ASP A 456 -16.05 21.04 10.87
CA ASP A 456 -16.92 22.21 11.07
C ASP A 456 -17.26 22.90 9.73
N ALA A 457 -16.33 22.92 8.77
CA ALA A 457 -16.57 23.43 7.42
C ALA A 457 -17.49 22.53 6.58
N GLY A 458 -17.56 21.23 6.90
CA GLY A 458 -18.45 20.27 6.24
C GLY A 458 -19.92 20.42 6.63
N ASP A 459 -20.21 20.97 7.83
CA ASP A 459 -21.57 21.09 8.37
C ASP A 459 -22.30 22.36 7.87
N ALA A 460 -21.57 23.36 7.38
CA ALA A 460 -22.15 24.59 6.81
C ALA A 460 -22.83 24.37 5.44
N SER A 461 -22.57 23.24 4.77
CA SER A 461 -23.20 22.86 3.50
C SER A 461 -24.57 22.18 3.66
N ALA A 462 -24.92 21.75 4.88
CA ALA A 462 -26.11 20.92 5.13
C ALA A 462 -27.44 21.72 5.28
N LEU A 463 -27.41 23.06 5.24
CA LEU A 463 -28.59 23.90 5.53
C LEU A 463 -29.25 24.57 4.31
N THR A 464 -28.81 24.29 3.08
CA THR A 464 -29.51 24.74 1.89
C THR A 464 -29.53 23.67 0.81
N GLN A 465 -30.52 22.78 0.86
CA GLN A 465 -31.25 22.27 -0.32
C GLN A 465 -32.35 21.28 0.09
N SER A 466 -33.57 21.77 0.18
CA SER A 466 -34.79 20.96 0.08
C SER A 466 -35.34 21.07 -1.35
N SER A 467 -35.21 20.01 -2.16
CA SER A 467 -36.22 19.58 -3.16
C SER A 467 -35.71 18.47 -4.09
N SER A 468 -36.23 17.25 -3.89
CA SER A 468 -36.51 16.15 -4.84
C SER A 468 -35.41 15.53 -5.74
N PRO A 469 -35.50 14.20 -6.01
CA PRO A 469 -34.40 13.38 -6.51
C PRO A 469 -34.48 13.14 -8.03
N THR A 470 -33.37 13.34 -8.74
CA THR A 470 -33.23 12.84 -10.12
C THR A 470 -31.82 12.33 -10.36
N SER A 471 -31.77 11.13 -10.93
CA SER A 471 -30.65 10.35 -11.48
C SER A 471 -29.39 11.12 -11.90
N SER A 472 -28.25 10.70 -11.37
CA SER A 472 -26.96 10.47 -12.08
C SER A 472 -25.86 10.22 -11.04
N GLN A 473 -25.64 8.95 -10.68
CA GLN A 473 -24.44 8.51 -9.98
C GLN A 473 -23.47 7.96 -11.03
N TYR A 474 -22.62 8.84 -11.56
CA TYR A 474 -21.32 8.44 -12.06
C TYR A 474 -20.31 8.75 -10.95
N ALA A 475 -19.95 7.72 -10.20
CA ALA A 475 -18.80 7.78 -9.30
C ALA A 475 -17.54 7.83 -10.18
N GLU A 476 -16.92 9.01 -10.28
CA GLU A 476 -15.60 9.13 -10.87
C GLU A 476 -14.59 8.33 -10.03
N PRO A 477 -13.72 7.51 -10.66
CA PRO A 477 -12.61 6.89 -9.95
C PRO A 477 -11.55 7.95 -9.63
N MET A 478 -11.50 8.36 -8.35
CA MET A 478 -10.33 9.06 -7.80
C MET A 478 -9.12 8.14 -7.88
N ILE A 479 -8.26 8.39 -8.86
CA ILE A 479 -6.90 7.87 -8.92
C ILE A 479 -6.05 8.85 -8.13
N TYR A 480 -5.54 8.42 -6.97
CA TYR A 480 -4.47 9.12 -6.26
C TYR A 480 -3.25 9.21 -7.19
N VAL A 481 -2.96 10.41 -7.66
CA VAL A 481 -1.61 10.82 -8.04
C VAL A 481 -1.06 11.49 -6.78
N ASP A 482 0.14 11.11 -6.35
CA ASP A 482 0.85 11.84 -5.30
C ASP A 482 0.93 13.32 -5.70
N ASP A 483 0.22 14.20 -4.98
CA ASP A 483 0.21 15.66 -5.18
C ASP A 483 1.52 16.34 -4.74
N GLU A 484 2.58 15.59 -4.48
CA GLU A 484 3.89 16.15 -4.15
C GLU A 484 4.67 16.46 -5.43
N VAL A 485 4.69 17.75 -5.78
CA VAL A 485 5.72 18.31 -6.67
C VAL A 485 7.09 17.92 -6.10
N PHE A 486 7.99 17.38 -6.93
CA PHE A 486 9.35 16.94 -6.55
C PHE A 486 10.31 18.09 -6.20
N PHE A 487 9.78 19.23 -5.76
CA PHE A 487 10.53 20.38 -5.23
C PHE A 487 10.08 20.68 -3.81
N THR A 488 11.05 20.85 -2.89
CA THR A 488 10.80 21.10 -1.47
C THR A 488 10.06 22.43 -1.24
N GLU A 489 9.23 22.46 -0.18
CA GLU A 489 8.31 23.55 0.22
C GLU A 489 8.95 24.95 0.39
N SER A 490 10.29 25.07 0.34
CA SER A 490 11.02 26.28 0.72
C SER A 490 10.85 27.47 -0.24
N SER A 491 10.75 27.27 -1.57
CA SER A 491 10.70 28.41 -2.52
C SER A 491 9.31 29.07 -2.54
N HIS A 492 8.25 28.27 -2.39
CA HIS A 492 6.88 28.78 -2.19
C HIS A 492 6.76 29.50 -0.84
N ALA A 493 7.43 29.00 0.20
CA ALA A 493 7.47 29.62 1.52
C ALA A 493 8.21 30.99 1.52
N ASP A 494 9.39 31.09 0.90
CA ASP A 494 10.17 32.34 0.81
C ASP A 494 9.43 33.43 -0.01
N LEU A 495 8.78 33.04 -1.11
CA LEU A 495 7.92 33.95 -1.90
C LEU A 495 6.64 34.33 -1.14
N SER A 496 6.12 33.44 -0.28
CA SER A 496 4.95 33.72 0.57
C SER A 496 5.27 34.60 1.79
N GLU A 497 6.49 34.53 2.33
CA GLU A 497 6.97 35.36 3.44
C GLU A 497 7.31 36.78 2.98
N LYS A 498 7.79 36.96 1.74
CA LYS A 498 7.96 38.28 1.09
C LYS A 498 6.63 38.91 0.65
N ARG A 499 5.58 38.77 1.47
CA ARG A 499 4.22 39.29 1.29
C ARG A 499 4.11 40.82 1.34
N ASN A 500 5.19 41.55 1.08
CA ASN A 500 5.17 43.00 0.94
C ASN A 500 4.67 43.40 -0.46
N ASN A 501 3.35 43.27 -0.64
CA ASN A 501 2.48 44.12 -1.46
C ASN A 501 2.75 44.34 -2.97
N LYS A 502 3.63 43.60 -3.66
CA LYS A 502 3.86 43.82 -5.11
C LYS A 502 3.43 42.69 -6.05
N ILE A 503 3.67 41.41 -5.73
CA ILE A 503 3.29 40.29 -6.61
C ILE A 503 1.81 39.95 -6.43
N LYS A 504 1.00 40.19 -7.47
CA LYS A 504 -0.43 39.82 -7.46
C LYS A 504 -0.61 38.38 -7.95
N ASN A 505 -1.37 37.59 -7.19
CA ASN A 505 -1.64 36.16 -7.42
C ASN A 505 -0.37 35.29 -7.45
N LEU A 506 -0.12 34.58 -6.34
CA LEU A 506 1.04 33.72 -6.24
C LEU A 506 0.96 32.58 -7.28
N PRO A 507 1.99 32.36 -8.11
CA PRO A 507 1.93 31.30 -9.11
C PRO A 507 1.86 29.91 -8.47
N GLU A 508 1.29 28.96 -9.21
CA GLU A 508 1.24 27.58 -8.75
C GLU A 508 2.63 26.93 -8.71
N LYS A 509 2.81 25.95 -7.82
CA LYS A 509 4.10 25.32 -7.55
C LYS A 509 4.76 24.70 -8.79
N CYS A 510 3.98 24.15 -9.73
CA CYS A 510 4.51 23.59 -10.98
C CYS A 510 5.04 24.66 -11.94
N ASP A 511 4.29 25.76 -12.10
CA ASP A 511 4.69 26.89 -12.97
C ASP A 511 5.99 27.54 -12.46
N LEU A 512 6.14 27.65 -11.12
CA LEU A 512 7.36 28.11 -10.46
C LEU A 512 8.55 27.20 -10.70
N ALA A 513 8.34 25.88 -10.61
CA ALA A 513 9.40 24.89 -10.79
C ALA A 513 10.00 24.93 -12.21
N VAL A 514 9.18 25.19 -13.23
CA VAL A 514 9.65 25.40 -14.62
C VAL A 514 10.53 26.64 -14.70
N CYS A 515 10.13 27.74 -14.05
CA CYS A 515 10.90 28.98 -14.05
C CYS A 515 12.21 28.84 -13.26
N GLU A 516 12.18 28.17 -12.11
CA GLU A 516 13.37 27.89 -11.27
C GLU A 516 14.39 27.07 -12.07
N LEU A 517 13.94 26.02 -12.74
CA LEU A 517 14.79 25.19 -13.60
C LEU A 517 15.44 26.01 -14.72
N LEU A 518 14.66 26.80 -15.48
CA LEU A 518 15.18 27.65 -16.55
C LEU A 518 16.19 28.67 -16.01
N VAL A 519 15.91 29.35 -14.89
CA VAL A 519 16.82 30.34 -14.30
C VAL A 519 18.15 29.70 -13.89
N HIS A 520 18.14 28.48 -13.36
CA HIS A 520 19.36 27.80 -12.93
C HIS A 520 20.14 27.13 -14.07
N THR A 521 19.48 26.62 -15.12
CA THR A 521 20.17 25.86 -16.17
C THR A 521 20.48 26.69 -17.41
N PHE A 522 19.74 27.76 -17.72
CA PHE A 522 19.79 28.39 -19.04
C PHE A 522 21.16 28.91 -19.48
N TYR A 523 21.91 29.52 -18.55
CA TYR A 523 23.22 30.10 -18.85
C TYR A 523 24.35 29.06 -18.86
N ASP A 524 24.14 27.92 -18.19
CA ASP A 524 25.12 26.83 -18.08
C ASP A 524 24.91 25.74 -19.14
N ASP A 525 23.64 25.43 -19.45
CA ASP A 525 23.22 24.41 -20.41
C ASP A 525 21.90 24.80 -21.10
N LYS A 526 22.01 25.26 -22.36
CA LYS A 526 20.87 25.65 -23.19
C LYS A 526 20.01 24.46 -23.65
N SER A 527 20.54 23.23 -23.61
CA SER A 527 19.82 22.04 -24.11
C SER A 527 18.53 21.76 -23.33
N VAL A 528 18.51 22.07 -22.03
CA VAL A 528 17.33 21.96 -21.18
C VAL A 528 16.23 22.90 -21.65
N ALA A 529 16.61 24.13 -22.00
CA ALA A 529 15.66 25.15 -22.42
C ALA A 529 15.18 24.92 -23.87
N GLU A 530 16.04 24.40 -24.75
CA GLU A 530 15.67 23.92 -26.09
C GLU A 530 14.66 22.77 -26.01
N PHE A 531 14.90 21.79 -25.13
CA PHE A 531 13.99 20.65 -24.94
C PHE A 531 12.64 21.06 -24.32
N LEU A 532 12.66 22.01 -23.37
CA LEU A 532 11.43 22.60 -22.84
C LEU A 532 10.69 23.39 -23.92
N MET A 533 11.38 24.17 -24.75
CA MET A 533 10.76 24.94 -25.84
C MET A 533 10.05 24.04 -26.85
N GLU A 534 10.62 22.85 -27.12
CA GLU A 534 10.01 21.87 -28.03
C GLU A 534 8.77 21.18 -27.44
N LEU A 535 8.76 20.91 -26.13
CA LEU A 535 7.74 20.03 -25.49
C LEU A 535 6.78 20.73 -24.53
N LEU A 536 7.06 21.97 -24.15
CA LEU A 536 6.32 22.74 -23.16
C LEU A 536 6.01 24.15 -23.70
N PRO A 537 4.93 24.30 -24.49
CA PRO A 537 4.52 25.61 -24.97
C PRO A 537 4.22 26.56 -23.81
N ALA A 538 4.63 27.83 -23.92
CA ALA A 538 4.48 28.80 -22.84
C ALA A 538 3.01 29.03 -22.42
N TRP A 539 2.05 28.87 -23.35
CA TRP A 539 0.62 28.99 -23.04
C TRP A 539 0.11 27.94 -22.04
N LEU A 540 0.84 26.83 -21.87
CA LEU A 540 0.52 25.78 -20.91
C LEU A 540 0.79 26.24 -19.46
N ILE A 541 1.62 27.27 -19.27
CA ILE A 541 1.91 27.91 -17.98
C ILE A 541 0.79 28.89 -17.65
N LYS A 542 0.14 28.76 -16.48
CA LYS A 542 -1.03 29.58 -16.12
C LYS A 542 -0.66 30.90 -15.45
N GLY A 543 0.39 30.92 -14.62
CA GLY A 543 0.82 32.15 -13.95
C GLY A 543 1.37 33.17 -14.95
N ASP A 544 0.80 34.37 -15.01
CA ASP A 544 1.18 35.40 -16.00
C ASP A 544 2.66 35.75 -15.94
N ILE A 545 3.21 35.91 -14.72
CA ILE A 545 4.64 36.21 -14.53
C ILE A 545 5.52 35.03 -14.92
N CYS A 546 5.12 33.79 -14.60
CA CYS A 546 5.83 32.58 -14.97
C CYS A 546 5.81 32.35 -16.49
N ARG A 547 4.66 32.59 -17.14
CA ARG A 547 4.52 32.49 -18.60
C ARG A 547 5.45 33.48 -19.29
N LYS A 548 5.41 34.75 -18.86
CA LYS A 548 6.33 35.78 -19.36
C LYS A 548 7.80 35.37 -19.18
N THR A 549 8.15 34.79 -18.04
CA THR A 549 9.51 34.28 -17.80
C THR A 549 9.89 33.22 -18.83
N VAL A 550 9.04 32.21 -19.04
CA VAL A 550 9.27 31.14 -20.02
C VAL A 550 9.36 31.70 -21.46
N GLU A 551 8.48 32.62 -21.84
CA GLU A 551 8.49 33.29 -23.16
C GLU A 551 9.80 34.08 -23.38
N CYS A 552 10.31 34.76 -22.36
CA CYS A 552 11.60 35.46 -22.44
C CYS A 552 12.77 34.51 -22.64
N PHE A 553 12.78 33.36 -21.95
CA PHE A 553 13.81 32.34 -22.14
C PHE A 553 13.76 31.74 -23.55
N TYR A 554 12.57 31.42 -24.06
CA TYR A 554 12.39 30.90 -25.42
C TYR A 554 12.76 31.94 -26.48
N SER A 555 12.32 33.19 -26.32
CA SER A 555 12.70 34.27 -27.22
C SER A 555 14.21 34.50 -27.22
N SER A 556 14.88 34.37 -26.07
CA SER A 556 16.34 34.52 -25.97
C SER A 556 17.09 33.37 -26.67
N LEU A 557 16.52 32.16 -26.73
CA LEU A 557 17.05 31.06 -27.54
C LEU A 557 16.88 31.33 -29.03
N GLU A 558 15.69 31.79 -29.45
CA GLU A 558 15.38 32.02 -30.86
C GLU A 558 16.17 33.20 -31.45
N THR A 559 16.29 34.32 -30.72
CA THR A 559 16.93 35.54 -31.24
C THR A 559 18.41 35.62 -30.93
N GLY A 560 18.90 34.84 -29.94
CA GLY A 560 20.28 34.91 -29.44
C GLY A 560 20.59 36.20 -28.64
N GLU A 561 19.59 37.04 -28.39
CA GLU A 561 19.68 38.26 -27.58
C GLU A 561 19.21 37.96 -26.15
N ASP A 562 19.85 38.53 -25.13
CA ASP A 562 19.46 38.31 -23.73
C ASP A 562 18.22 39.16 -23.37
N ARG A 563 17.05 38.68 -23.78
CA ARG A 563 15.75 39.32 -23.51
C ARG A 563 15.40 39.35 -22.02
N ILE A 564 16.06 38.52 -21.22
CA ILE A 564 15.84 38.46 -19.77
C ILE A 564 16.50 39.67 -19.13
N ALA A 565 17.74 39.98 -19.49
CA ALA A 565 18.44 41.18 -19.04
C ALA A 565 17.67 42.46 -19.43
N GLU A 566 17.18 42.53 -20.67
CA GLU A 566 16.36 43.65 -21.16
C GLU A 566 15.07 43.82 -20.33
N LEU A 567 14.36 42.73 -20.05
CA LEU A 567 13.10 42.80 -19.31
C LEU A 567 13.31 43.05 -17.80
N GLN A 568 14.42 42.59 -17.22
CA GLN A 568 14.80 42.92 -15.85
C GLN A 568 15.09 44.42 -15.66
N GLU A 569 15.60 45.11 -16.68
CA GLU A 569 15.80 46.57 -16.64
C GLU A 569 14.49 47.35 -16.79
N ALA A 570 13.52 46.80 -17.54
CA ALA A 570 12.25 47.46 -17.87
C ALA A 570 11.11 47.22 -16.86
N ASP A 571 11.09 46.05 -16.20
CA ASP A 571 10.00 45.63 -15.31
C ASP A 571 10.53 45.27 -13.90
N GLU A 572 10.19 46.12 -12.92
CA GLU A 572 10.62 45.97 -11.53
C GLU A 572 10.04 44.71 -10.87
N GLU A 573 8.81 44.32 -11.21
CA GLU A 573 8.13 43.13 -10.66
C GLU A 573 8.78 41.85 -11.19
N PHE A 574 9.09 41.83 -12.50
CA PHE A 574 9.81 40.72 -13.12
C PHE A 574 11.22 40.55 -12.56
N ARG A 575 11.95 41.65 -12.34
CA ARG A 575 13.30 41.62 -11.77
C ARG A 575 13.32 41.08 -10.34
N GLU A 576 12.38 41.48 -9.49
CA GLU A 576 12.26 40.94 -8.13
C GLU A 576 11.92 39.43 -8.15
N PHE A 577 11.05 39.01 -9.08
CA PHE A 577 10.66 37.61 -9.24
C PHE A 577 11.82 36.71 -9.70
N VAL A 578 12.50 37.05 -10.80
CA VAL A 578 13.65 36.28 -11.31
C VAL A 578 14.81 36.32 -10.32
N GLY A 579 15.03 37.46 -9.65
CA GLY A 579 16.04 37.57 -8.60
C GLY A 579 15.75 36.68 -7.39
N ALA A 580 14.47 36.48 -7.03
CA ALA A 580 14.10 35.54 -5.97
C ALA A 580 14.35 34.07 -6.37
N LEU A 581 14.11 33.72 -7.64
CA LEU A 581 14.40 32.39 -8.16
C LEU A 581 15.91 32.10 -8.21
N ALA A 582 16.73 33.07 -8.66
CA ALA A 582 18.17 32.89 -8.76
C ALA A 582 18.88 32.70 -7.40
N VAL A 583 18.30 33.24 -6.31
CA VAL A 583 18.83 33.12 -4.93
C VAL A 583 18.32 31.85 -4.24
N ALA A 584 17.32 31.16 -4.81
CA ALA A 584 16.87 29.88 -4.28
C ALA A 584 18.03 28.87 -4.37
N PRO A 585 18.25 28.04 -3.32
CA PRO A 585 19.30 27.04 -3.36
C PRO A 585 19.03 26.09 -4.52
N ASP A 586 20.01 25.85 -5.39
CA ASP A 586 19.88 24.95 -6.54
C ASP A 586 19.32 23.59 -6.10
N LYS A 587 18.03 23.37 -6.39
CA LYS A 587 17.30 22.16 -6.02
C LYS A 587 17.51 21.03 -7.01
N THR A 588 18.17 21.30 -8.14
CA THR A 588 18.47 20.29 -9.17
C THR A 588 19.66 19.41 -8.77
N GLY A 589 20.58 19.91 -7.93
CA GLY A 589 21.82 19.22 -7.54
C GLY A 589 21.79 18.35 -6.27
N GLY A 590 20.63 18.10 -5.65
CA GLY A 590 20.56 17.60 -4.26
C GLY A 590 20.18 16.13 -4.02
N ARG A 591 19.90 15.31 -5.03
CA ARG A 591 19.44 13.91 -4.84
C ARG A 591 20.22 12.93 -5.70
N GLU A 592 20.93 12.00 -5.06
CA GLU A 592 21.86 11.01 -5.67
C GLU A 592 21.29 10.08 -6.76
N ASN A 593 20.01 10.21 -7.17
CA ASN A 593 19.32 9.24 -8.04
C ASN A 593 18.52 9.84 -9.22
N PHE A 594 18.55 11.15 -9.47
CA PHE A 594 17.80 11.76 -10.58
C PHE A 594 18.66 12.70 -11.41
N THR A 595 18.51 12.63 -12.74
CA THR A 595 19.16 13.55 -13.67
C THR A 595 18.29 14.79 -13.91
N VAL A 596 18.89 15.89 -14.40
CA VAL A 596 18.15 17.09 -14.82
C VAL A 596 17.09 16.73 -15.89
N LEU A 597 17.39 15.77 -16.77
CA LEU A 597 16.46 15.27 -17.78
C LEU A 597 15.24 14.55 -17.17
N ASP A 598 15.42 13.81 -16.06
CA ASP A 598 14.29 13.18 -15.36
C ASP A 598 13.35 14.22 -14.76
N LEU A 599 13.90 15.34 -14.29
CA LEU A 599 13.17 16.47 -13.71
C LEU A 599 12.39 17.23 -14.78
N VAL A 600 13.04 17.53 -15.91
CA VAL A 600 12.42 18.14 -17.09
C VAL A 600 11.24 17.29 -17.57
N ARG A 601 11.43 15.96 -17.67
CA ARG A 601 10.38 15.02 -18.08
C ARG A 601 9.18 15.07 -17.13
N ASP A 602 9.40 15.06 -15.81
CA ASP A 602 8.32 15.10 -14.82
C ASP A 602 7.50 16.40 -14.91
N LEU A 603 8.17 17.53 -15.10
CA LEU A 603 7.52 18.84 -15.25
C LEU A 603 6.65 18.92 -16.51
N ILE A 604 7.15 18.44 -17.65
CA ILE A 604 6.40 18.39 -18.90
C ILE A 604 5.14 17.54 -18.73
N LEU A 605 5.28 16.31 -18.21
CA LEU A 605 4.16 15.39 -18.01
C LEU A 605 3.10 15.97 -17.07
N LYS A 606 3.51 16.63 -15.98
CA LYS A 606 2.60 17.27 -15.03
C LYS A 606 1.84 18.42 -15.67
N GLN A 607 2.50 19.27 -16.44
CA GLN A 607 1.84 20.42 -17.05
C GLN A 607 0.81 19.99 -18.11
N TRP A 608 1.13 18.98 -18.92
CA TRP A 608 0.19 18.40 -19.90
C TRP A 608 -0.95 17.65 -19.23
N SER A 609 -0.68 16.87 -18.17
CA SER A 609 -1.72 16.20 -17.39
C SER A 609 -2.70 17.21 -16.78
N ARG A 610 -2.18 18.33 -16.26
CA ARG A 610 -3.00 19.41 -15.71
C ARG A 610 -3.89 20.03 -16.78
N TRP A 611 -3.35 20.31 -17.96
CA TRP A 611 -4.15 20.80 -19.08
C TRP A 611 -5.27 19.83 -19.47
N CYS A 612 -5.00 18.52 -19.56
CA CYS A 612 -6.06 17.54 -19.84
C CYS A 612 -7.19 17.56 -18.80
N ILE A 613 -6.85 17.72 -17.52
CA ILE A 613 -7.82 17.81 -16.42
C ILE A 613 -8.65 19.10 -16.52
N ASP A 614 -8.01 20.23 -16.78
CA ASP A 614 -8.67 21.53 -16.91
C ASP A 614 -9.60 21.58 -18.14
N SER A 615 -9.11 21.13 -19.29
CA SER A 615 -9.88 21.08 -20.54
C SER A 615 -11.10 20.17 -20.39
N ARG A 616 -10.96 19.03 -19.71
CA ARG A 616 -12.08 18.14 -19.37
C ARG A 616 -13.11 18.83 -18.44
N SER A 617 -12.63 19.63 -17.49
CA SER A 617 -13.48 20.38 -16.56
C SER A 617 -14.26 21.49 -17.27
N ARG A 618 -13.65 22.20 -18.24
CA ARG A 618 -14.34 23.21 -19.06
C ARG A 618 -15.46 22.60 -19.91
N LEU A 619 -15.24 21.40 -20.44
CA LEU A 619 -16.27 20.65 -21.19
C LEU A 619 -17.48 20.25 -20.33
N ASN A 620 -17.36 20.21 -19.00
CA ASN A 620 -18.50 19.98 -18.10
C ASN A 620 -19.36 21.24 -17.88
N HIS A 621 -18.83 22.44 -18.13
CA HIS A 621 -19.55 23.70 -17.91
C HIS A 621 -20.33 24.20 -19.14
N ASN A 622 -20.01 23.72 -20.35
CA ASN A 622 -20.63 24.14 -21.61
C ASN A 622 -21.78 23.23 -22.13
N SER A 623 -22.40 22.43 -21.26
CA SER A 623 -23.43 21.45 -21.67
C SER A 623 -24.85 22.05 -21.80
N SER A 624 -25.08 22.85 -22.84
CA SER A 624 -26.43 23.20 -23.29
C SER A 624 -26.57 23.09 -24.81
N GLY A 625 -27.25 22.03 -25.29
CA GLY A 625 -27.55 21.78 -26.71
C GLY A 625 -26.85 20.56 -27.32
N ASP A 626 -27.10 20.29 -28.61
CA ASP A 626 -26.68 19.12 -29.42
C ASP A 626 -25.18 18.73 -29.35
N SER A 627 -24.34 19.51 -28.68
CA SER A 627 -22.91 19.27 -28.43
C SER A 627 -22.60 18.24 -27.33
N SER A 628 -23.60 17.68 -26.64
CA SER A 628 -23.41 16.76 -25.51
C SER A 628 -22.66 15.47 -25.86
N GLU A 629 -22.91 14.87 -27.03
CA GLU A 629 -22.25 13.60 -27.40
C GLU A 629 -20.79 13.82 -27.84
N GLU A 630 -20.53 14.90 -28.57
CA GLU A 630 -19.18 15.28 -29.00
C GLU A 630 -18.30 15.72 -27.83
N ASN A 631 -18.86 16.51 -26.90
CA ASN A 631 -18.19 16.84 -25.64
C ASN A 631 -17.94 15.60 -24.78
N SER A 632 -18.82 14.58 -24.85
CA SER A 632 -18.60 13.30 -24.18
C SER A 632 -17.44 12.52 -24.79
N ARG A 633 -17.34 12.48 -26.13
CA ARG A 633 -16.22 11.85 -26.84
C ARG A 633 -14.90 12.55 -26.57
N ARG A 634 -14.87 13.89 -26.63
CA ARG A 634 -13.68 14.70 -26.31
C ARG A 634 -13.22 14.50 -24.86
N ARG A 635 -14.15 14.40 -23.89
CA ARG A 635 -13.80 14.10 -22.50
C ARG A 635 -13.14 12.73 -22.35
N ILE A 636 -13.67 11.71 -23.03
CA ILE A 636 -13.10 10.35 -23.01
C ILE A 636 -11.72 10.34 -23.68
N ASP A 637 -11.55 11.06 -24.80
CA ASP A 637 -10.27 11.19 -25.49
C ASP A 637 -9.20 11.86 -24.60
N LEU A 638 -9.54 12.97 -23.93
CA LEU A 638 -8.66 13.64 -22.97
C LEU A 638 -8.32 12.75 -21.77
N MET A 639 -9.25 11.93 -21.28
CA MET A 639 -8.99 10.96 -20.20
C MET A 639 -8.05 9.82 -20.64
N LEU A 640 -8.19 9.35 -21.88
CA LEU A 640 -7.31 8.33 -22.44
C LEU A 640 -5.90 8.90 -22.63
N LYS A 641 -5.78 10.12 -23.15
CA LYS A 641 -4.51 10.84 -23.32
C LYS A 641 -3.81 11.12 -21.98
N GLU A 642 -4.54 11.57 -20.95
CA GLU A 642 -3.98 11.71 -19.58
C GLU A 642 -3.41 10.38 -19.06
N ARG A 643 -4.09 9.27 -19.36
CA ARG A 643 -3.66 7.93 -18.96
C ARG A 643 -2.47 7.41 -19.78
N GLU A 644 -2.35 7.83 -21.03
CA GLU A 644 -1.21 7.53 -21.90
C GLU A 644 0.04 8.30 -21.50
N LEU A 645 -0.09 9.58 -21.12
CA LEU A 645 1.02 10.39 -20.56
C LEU A 645 1.70 9.71 -19.36
N LYS A 646 0.95 8.91 -18.57
CA LYS A 646 1.45 8.16 -17.40
C LYS A 646 2.25 6.89 -17.77
N ARG A 647 2.38 6.53 -19.05
CA ARG A 647 3.02 5.28 -19.52
C ARG A 647 4.37 5.47 -20.22
N TRP A 648 4.83 6.70 -20.42
CA TRP A 648 5.90 6.95 -21.40
C TRP A 648 7.30 6.90 -20.83
N SER A 649 8.24 6.47 -21.68
CA SER A 649 9.66 6.30 -21.34
C SER A 649 10.62 7.19 -22.15
N THR A 650 10.19 7.83 -23.25
CA THR A 650 11.05 8.67 -24.10
C THR A 650 10.32 9.91 -24.66
N GLY A 651 11.09 10.96 -25.02
CA GLY A 651 10.57 12.26 -25.47
C GLY A 651 9.85 12.27 -26.83
N GLU A 652 10.23 11.39 -27.77
CA GLU A 652 9.58 11.31 -29.10
C GLU A 652 8.12 10.86 -29.06
N GLU A 653 7.72 10.08 -28.04
CA GLU A 653 6.34 9.62 -27.84
C GLU A 653 5.41 10.78 -27.42
N ILE A 654 5.98 11.82 -26.80
CA ILE A 654 5.30 13.06 -26.38
C ILE A 654 4.89 13.89 -27.58
N VAL A 655 5.83 14.17 -28.49
CA VAL A 655 5.59 14.98 -29.68
C VAL A 655 4.54 14.33 -30.59
N ARG A 656 4.66 13.03 -30.87
CA ARG A 656 3.74 12.34 -31.80
C ARG A 656 2.28 12.31 -31.34
N THR A 657 2.04 12.29 -30.03
CA THR A 657 0.68 12.20 -29.49
C THR A 657 0.04 13.57 -29.30
N LEU A 658 0.85 14.63 -29.09
CA LEU A 658 0.37 15.98 -28.81
C LEU A 658 0.34 16.88 -30.06
N VAL A 659 1.20 16.64 -31.07
CA VAL A 659 1.10 17.29 -32.41
C VAL A 659 -0.19 16.87 -33.15
N ALA A 660 -0.81 15.76 -32.75
CA ALA A 660 -2.14 15.38 -33.22
C ALA A 660 -3.27 16.28 -32.68
N VAL A 661 -3.00 17.10 -31.66
CA VAL A 661 -3.97 18.03 -31.03
C VAL A 661 -3.85 19.45 -31.58
N GLU A 662 -2.67 19.85 -32.08
CA GLU A 662 -2.45 21.17 -32.69
C GLU A 662 -3.25 21.42 -33.98
N ASN A 663 -3.76 20.37 -34.63
CA ASN A 663 -4.45 20.47 -35.92
C ASN A 663 -5.99 20.42 -35.85
N GLU A 664 -6.60 20.54 -34.66
CA GLU A 664 -8.05 20.73 -34.54
C GLU A 664 -8.38 22.12 -33.98
N PRO A 665 -9.20 22.94 -34.68
CA PRO A 665 -9.43 24.32 -34.32
C PRO A 665 -10.24 24.42 -33.00
N ASP A 666 -9.64 25.06 -32.00
CA ASP A 666 -10.33 25.56 -30.82
C ASP A 666 -10.81 26.99 -31.17
N GLU A 667 -12.13 27.17 -31.36
CA GLU A 667 -12.74 28.46 -31.75
C GLU A 667 -12.50 29.60 -30.74
N ASP A 668 -11.95 29.31 -29.55
CA ASP A 668 -11.66 30.29 -28.50
C ASP A 668 -10.18 30.73 -28.41
N ILE A 669 -9.28 30.23 -29.28
CA ILE A 669 -7.84 30.57 -29.27
C ILE A 669 -7.44 31.51 -30.43
N GLU A 670 -8.35 31.80 -31.36
CA GLU A 670 -8.02 32.50 -32.61
C GLU A 670 -7.60 33.98 -32.50
N GLU A 671 -7.56 34.59 -31.30
CA GLU A 671 -7.23 36.01 -31.21
C GLU A 671 -5.75 36.37 -30.97
N GLN A 672 -4.83 35.43 -30.66
CA GLN A 672 -3.43 35.84 -30.32
C GLN A 672 -2.23 34.97 -30.78
N ALA A 673 -2.38 33.96 -31.64
CA ALA A 673 -1.21 33.21 -32.14
C ALA A 673 -1.18 33.12 -33.67
N GLN A 674 -0.20 33.80 -34.29
CA GLN A 674 0.16 33.55 -35.70
C GLN A 674 0.94 32.23 -35.81
N PRO A 675 0.65 31.35 -36.79
CA PRO A 675 1.34 30.07 -36.92
C PRO A 675 2.75 30.26 -37.51
N ARG A 676 3.76 29.66 -36.87
CA ARG A 676 5.12 29.50 -37.44
C ARG A 676 5.35 28.04 -37.84
N ASP A 677 5.74 27.85 -39.09
CA ASP A 677 6.02 26.56 -39.74
C ASP A 677 7.44 26.06 -39.37
N ASN A 678 7.54 25.01 -38.54
CA ASN A 678 8.81 24.40 -38.12
C ASN A 678 8.86 22.89 -38.43
N SER A 679 8.47 22.50 -39.64
CA SER A 679 8.39 21.09 -40.05
C SER A 679 9.69 20.46 -40.60
N LEU A 680 10.84 21.16 -40.55
CA LEU A 680 12.04 20.72 -41.29
C LEU A 680 13.33 20.51 -40.49
N THR A 681 13.45 20.95 -39.23
CA THR A 681 14.73 20.87 -38.50
C THR A 681 14.89 19.64 -37.58
N ALA A 682 13.80 18.97 -37.20
CA ALA A 682 13.86 17.82 -36.28
C ALA A 682 14.40 16.51 -36.89
N ARG A 683 14.50 16.42 -38.23
CA ARG A 683 14.86 15.16 -38.92
C ARG A 683 16.37 14.93 -39.08
N GLU A 684 17.20 15.95 -38.92
CA GLU A 684 18.64 15.84 -39.22
C GLU A 684 19.49 15.57 -37.97
N ASN A 685 19.05 16.00 -36.79
CA ASN A 685 19.79 15.78 -35.53
C ASN A 685 19.56 14.41 -34.88
N ALA A 686 18.56 13.64 -35.34
CA ALA A 686 18.27 12.30 -34.82
C ALA A 686 19.23 11.20 -35.33
N ASN A 687 19.94 11.45 -36.42
CA ASN A 687 20.76 10.43 -37.09
C ASN A 687 22.17 10.24 -36.48
N GLU A 688 22.61 11.05 -35.52
CA GLU A 688 23.91 10.85 -34.84
C GLU A 688 23.84 9.97 -33.59
N PHE A 689 22.65 9.58 -33.13
CA PHE A 689 22.48 8.74 -31.93
C PHE A 689 22.16 7.26 -32.22
N ASP A 690 22.10 6.85 -33.48
CA ASP A 690 21.46 5.59 -33.91
C ASP A 690 22.41 4.40 -34.17
N ALA A 691 23.60 4.38 -33.56
CA ALA A 691 24.61 3.34 -33.85
C ALA A 691 24.56 2.09 -32.94
N TYR A 692 23.51 1.85 -32.15
CA TYR A 692 23.48 0.75 -31.17
C TYR A 692 22.10 0.09 -30.95
N SER A 693 21.35 -0.31 -32.00
CA SER A 693 20.25 -1.28 -31.77
C SER A 693 19.76 -2.17 -32.92
N GLU A 694 20.45 -2.23 -34.07
CA GLU A 694 20.08 -3.20 -35.11
C GLU A 694 20.68 -4.58 -34.84
N THR A 695 19.97 -5.41 -34.08
CA THR A 695 19.95 -6.88 -34.21
C THR A 695 18.90 -7.45 -33.25
N GLN A 696 17.62 -7.54 -33.67
CA GLN A 696 16.64 -8.58 -33.24
C GLN A 696 15.21 -8.32 -33.75
N LEU A 697 14.99 -8.31 -35.07
CA LEU A 697 13.64 -8.41 -35.66
C LEU A 697 13.62 -9.36 -36.86
N SER A 698 13.66 -10.67 -36.58
CA SER A 698 13.33 -11.71 -37.58
C SER A 698 12.81 -12.99 -36.93
N TYR A 699 11.67 -12.94 -36.22
CA TYR A 699 10.99 -14.18 -35.76
C TYR A 699 9.49 -13.97 -35.49
N LEU A 700 8.74 -13.36 -36.40
CA LEU A 700 7.27 -13.29 -36.29
C LEU A 700 6.53 -13.36 -37.65
N GLU A 701 6.96 -14.22 -38.56
CA GLU A 701 6.13 -14.66 -39.68
C GLU A 701 6.24 -16.17 -39.81
N ASN A 702 5.21 -16.89 -39.32
CA ASN A 702 4.66 -18.14 -39.86
C ASN A 702 3.76 -18.81 -38.82
N LEU A 703 2.45 -18.54 -38.88
CA LEU A 703 1.42 -19.42 -38.31
C LEU A 703 0.40 -19.71 -39.41
N THR A 704 0.28 -20.98 -39.77
CA THR A 704 -0.70 -21.50 -40.73
C THR A 704 -1.95 -22.03 -40.00
N PRO A 705 -3.11 -22.12 -40.67
CA PRO A 705 -4.38 -22.48 -40.04
C PRO A 705 -4.53 -24.00 -39.97
N ALA A 706 -4.22 -24.60 -38.80
CA ALA A 706 -4.42 -26.04 -38.57
C ALA A 706 -4.81 -26.44 -37.13
N ASP A 707 -5.25 -25.52 -36.25
CA ASP A 707 -5.55 -25.83 -34.84
C ASP A 707 -7.02 -25.62 -34.42
N GLU A 708 -7.97 -25.69 -35.35
CA GLU A 708 -9.41 -25.48 -35.06
C GLU A 708 -10.19 -26.72 -34.57
N VAL A 709 -9.53 -27.84 -34.22
CA VAL A 709 -10.23 -29.06 -33.81
C VAL A 709 -9.65 -29.65 -32.51
N TYR A 710 -9.72 -28.93 -31.39
CA TYR A 710 -9.55 -29.51 -30.03
C TYR A 710 -10.18 -28.62 -28.93
N ALA A 711 -11.40 -28.11 -29.14
CA ALA A 711 -12.06 -27.22 -28.17
C ALA A 711 -13.42 -27.71 -27.63
N GLU A 712 -13.93 -28.87 -28.06
CA GLU A 712 -15.26 -29.34 -27.64
C GLU A 712 -15.26 -30.39 -26.51
N ASP A 713 -14.17 -31.14 -26.29
CA ASP A 713 -14.17 -32.23 -25.28
C ASP A 713 -13.75 -31.82 -23.85
N PHE A 714 -13.58 -30.53 -23.54
CA PHE A 714 -12.95 -30.10 -22.28
C PHE A 714 -13.91 -29.88 -21.09
N TYR A 715 -15.23 -30.02 -21.26
CA TYR A 715 -16.21 -29.66 -20.23
C TYR A 715 -17.20 -30.75 -19.81
N ASP A 716 -17.36 -31.84 -20.56
CA ASP A 716 -18.41 -32.82 -20.28
C ASP A 716 -18.08 -33.88 -19.19
N ASP A 717 -16.83 -33.93 -18.72
CA ASP A 717 -16.40 -34.85 -17.64
C ASP A 717 -16.21 -34.16 -16.26
N TYR A 718 -16.76 -32.95 -16.01
CA TYR A 718 -16.46 -32.15 -14.78
C TYR A 718 -17.63 -31.56 -13.96
#